data_AF-A0AAE3G9K2-F1
#
_entry.id   AF-A0AAE3G9K2-F1
#
_cell.length_a   1.000
_cell.length_b   1.000
_cell.length_c   1.000
_cell.angle_alpha   90.00
_cell.angle_beta   90.00
_cell.angle_gamma   90.00
#
_symmetry.space_group_name_H-M   'P 1'
#
loop_
_entity.id
_entity.type
_entity.pdbx_description
1 polymer ?
#
loop_
_entity_poly.entity_id
_entity_poly.type
_entity_poly.pdbx_seq_one_letter_code
_entity_poly.pdbx_strand_id
1 'polypeptide(L)'
;MKGAPVRMPNTVLYGGDYNPEQWPDEVWDEDARLFDLASIDTLTVGVFAWSKLQPAEDVYDFGVLDRITEHLARTGRKIILATATAAVPPWMARRYPEVTRVDFEGRRHHYGQRHNFCPSSPAYQRLSVALAERIAERYADLPNLVGWHINNEYGGTCYCELCAAAFREWLRERHGTLDALNHNWNTPFWSHVFTDWDEIVPSSALSEHWRGPNHTAFQGITLDWMRFASDALLGNFLAEKAAIRRHSTDIPVTTNMMGFYRPLDYFRWAEHLDVVSWDNYPPDANSQDRTALTHDLMRGLRGGQPFWLMEQAPSQVACRDVNPVKPPGVMRLWSYQAVAHGSDSVLFFQMRASRGASEKLFSAVINHAGRSDTRTFREIADLGAELPRLAEVVGSRTRSRVALVVDWDSWWAVEISDGPSRHVSYVRTLVDWYSAVHACDVDVDVLPQDADLTGYDVVLAPLLHLLRDGVAERFERFVRGGGSLVTGVLSARSDIHDNAFLMDVPGPLTGLLGIRVDETDAQVPERANGVALDAELGGATHSCSLVFDLVLPQGAEVLGRYTGDFYAGTAAITRNRVGAGSAWYLGTQLDGGGLAAVLGTVLDQAGLVGPYAHTAGLETARRYSADHRYLFLLNHGDGEVSVSVDAAGTDLLSGRDFAAGDKLTLPPTGVAVLRGASAGRDETGSRTR
;
A
#
# COMPACT_ATOMS: atom_id res chain seq x y z
N MET A 1 -6.45 -25.35 -16.24
CA MET A 1 -5.84 -26.28 -15.26
C MET A 1 -5.47 -25.46 -14.04
N LYS A 2 -5.90 -25.83 -12.83
CA LYS A 2 -5.35 -25.21 -11.61
C LYS A 2 -3.88 -25.63 -11.55
N GLY A 3 -2.96 -24.66 -11.61
CA GLY A 3 -1.51 -24.91 -11.55
C GLY A 3 -1.11 -25.59 -10.24
N ALA A 4 0.12 -26.11 -10.19
CA ALA A 4 0.68 -26.62 -8.95
C ALA A 4 0.62 -25.54 -7.85
N PRO A 5 0.35 -25.90 -6.59
CA PRO A 5 0.33 -24.93 -5.50
C PRO A 5 1.71 -24.27 -5.36
N VAL A 6 1.72 -22.95 -5.21
CA VAL A 6 2.95 -22.17 -5.03
C VAL A 6 3.62 -22.53 -3.72
N ARG A 7 4.93 -22.78 -3.75
CA ARG A 7 5.73 -23.14 -2.58
C ARG A 7 6.22 -21.89 -1.85
N MET A 8 5.50 -21.50 -0.81
CA MET A 8 5.93 -20.40 0.06
C MET A 8 7.03 -20.84 1.04
N PRO A 9 7.99 -19.95 1.37
CA PRO A 9 8.94 -20.18 2.46
C PRO A 9 8.26 -20.37 3.82
N ASN A 10 8.91 -21.11 4.72
CA ASN A 10 8.42 -21.43 6.06
C ASN A 10 9.24 -20.78 7.19
N THR A 11 10.09 -19.81 6.84
CA THR A 11 10.89 -19.01 7.78
C THR A 11 10.74 -17.55 7.39
N VAL A 12 10.98 -16.63 8.34
CA VAL A 12 11.11 -15.21 8.01
C VAL A 12 12.33 -15.06 7.10
N LEU A 13 12.15 -14.54 5.90
CA LEU A 13 13.27 -14.27 4.99
C LEU A 13 14.07 -13.07 5.51
N TYR A 14 15.39 -13.17 5.62
CA TYR A 14 16.24 -12.10 6.16
C TYR A 14 17.44 -11.80 5.27
N GLY A 15 17.58 -10.54 4.84
CA GLY A 15 18.62 -10.11 3.92
C GLY A 15 18.13 -9.03 2.96
N GLY A 16 18.19 -9.23 1.64
CA GLY A 16 17.68 -8.27 0.65
C GLY A 16 18.62 -8.05 -0.54
N ASP A 17 18.57 -6.85 -1.12
CA ASP A 17 19.23 -6.52 -2.39
C ASP A 17 20.75 -6.67 -2.33
N TYR A 18 21.27 -7.57 -3.15
CA TYR A 18 22.69 -7.84 -3.29
C TYR A 18 23.13 -7.66 -4.73
N ASN A 19 24.07 -6.73 -4.94
CA ASN A 19 24.60 -6.36 -6.25
C ASN A 19 26.10 -6.74 -6.39
N PRO A 20 26.46 -8.04 -6.27
CA PRO A 20 27.84 -8.52 -6.31
C PRO A 20 28.53 -8.20 -7.63
N GLU A 21 27.79 -8.07 -8.73
CA GLU A 21 28.32 -7.72 -10.04
C GLU A 21 28.96 -6.33 -10.10
N GLN A 22 28.79 -5.50 -9.06
CA GLN A 22 29.47 -4.20 -8.91
C GLN A 22 30.86 -4.33 -8.25
N TRP A 23 31.21 -5.51 -7.75
CA TRP A 23 32.40 -5.79 -6.96
C TRP A 23 33.20 -6.93 -7.58
N PRO A 24 34.53 -6.97 -7.36
CA PRO A 24 35.32 -8.12 -7.80
C PRO A 24 35.03 -9.33 -6.92
N ASP A 25 35.22 -10.54 -7.46
CA ASP A 25 34.80 -11.81 -6.86
C ASP A 25 35.38 -12.02 -5.44
N GLU A 26 36.55 -11.45 -5.09
CA GLU A 26 37.14 -11.57 -3.74
C GLU A 26 36.34 -10.87 -2.64
N VAL A 27 35.50 -9.90 -2.99
CA VAL A 27 34.61 -9.22 -2.03
C VAL A 27 33.45 -10.13 -1.61
N TRP A 28 33.05 -11.07 -2.46
CA TRP A 28 31.87 -11.91 -2.23
C TRP A 28 32.05 -12.90 -1.08
N ASP A 29 33.28 -13.38 -0.85
CA ASP A 29 33.61 -14.24 0.28
C ASP A 29 33.55 -13.47 1.62
N GLU A 30 34.02 -12.23 1.62
CA GLU A 30 33.94 -11.37 2.82
C GLU A 30 32.49 -10.95 3.10
N ASP A 31 31.71 -10.65 2.05
CA ASP A 31 30.26 -10.44 2.17
C ASP A 31 29.59 -11.66 2.79
N ALA A 32 29.90 -12.86 2.30
CA ALA A 32 29.37 -14.09 2.85
C ALA A 32 29.71 -14.24 4.34
N ARG A 33 30.97 -14.06 4.73
CA ARG A 33 31.38 -14.10 6.14
C ARG A 33 30.62 -13.11 7.02
N LEU A 34 30.35 -11.90 6.51
CA LEU A 34 29.58 -10.88 7.21
C LEU A 34 28.07 -11.22 7.27
N PHE A 35 27.51 -11.80 6.21
CA PHE A 35 26.12 -12.28 6.22
C PHE A 35 25.92 -13.39 7.25
N ASP A 36 26.86 -14.33 7.38
CA ASP A 36 26.80 -15.37 8.42
C ASP A 36 26.80 -14.76 9.82
N LEU A 37 27.64 -13.75 10.05
CA LEU A 37 27.71 -13.04 11.33
C LEU A 37 26.40 -12.30 11.67
N ALA A 38 25.65 -11.86 10.65
CA ALA A 38 24.37 -11.18 10.81
C ALA A 38 23.15 -12.11 10.66
N SER A 39 23.35 -13.43 10.50
CA SER A 39 22.29 -14.41 10.23
C SER A 39 21.45 -14.09 8.97
N ILE A 40 22.05 -13.44 7.97
CA ILE A 40 21.41 -13.13 6.68
C ILE A 40 21.38 -14.39 5.81
N ASP A 41 20.19 -14.75 5.33
CA ASP A 41 19.95 -16.02 4.64
C ASP A 41 19.32 -15.88 3.24
N THR A 42 18.83 -14.70 2.87
CA THR A 42 18.06 -14.48 1.62
C THR A 42 18.55 -13.25 0.88
N LEU A 43 18.86 -13.39 -0.41
CA LEU A 43 19.42 -12.31 -1.24
C LEU A 43 18.61 -12.11 -2.52
N THR A 44 18.26 -10.86 -2.81
CA THR A 44 17.66 -10.43 -4.08
C THR A 44 18.76 -10.05 -5.04
N VAL A 45 18.89 -10.73 -6.18
CA VAL A 45 20.01 -10.52 -7.12
C VAL A 45 19.53 -10.29 -8.55
N GLY A 46 20.33 -9.54 -9.32
CA GLY A 46 20.09 -9.32 -10.74
C GLY A 46 19.11 -8.20 -11.07
N VAL A 47 18.69 -7.37 -10.10
CA VAL A 47 17.66 -6.33 -10.27
C VAL A 47 18.00 -5.33 -11.38
N PHE A 48 19.27 -4.92 -11.48
CA PHE A 48 19.75 -3.94 -12.47
C PHE A 48 20.87 -4.49 -13.37
N ALA A 49 20.79 -5.77 -13.75
CA ALA A 49 21.85 -6.45 -14.49
C ALA A 49 21.68 -6.50 -16.03
N TRP A 50 20.64 -5.88 -16.62
CA TRP A 50 20.30 -6.08 -18.05
C TRP A 50 21.48 -5.83 -19.00
N SER A 51 22.18 -4.70 -18.83
CA SER A 51 23.32 -4.36 -19.70
C SER A 51 24.49 -5.35 -19.62
N LYS A 52 24.61 -6.11 -18.52
CA LYS A 52 25.57 -7.22 -18.39
C LYS A 52 25.04 -8.50 -19.00
N LEU A 53 23.77 -8.82 -18.75
CA LEU A 53 23.14 -10.07 -19.20
C LEU A 53 22.89 -10.10 -20.71
N GLN A 54 22.66 -8.93 -21.32
CA GLN A 54 22.43 -8.78 -22.75
C GLN A 54 23.18 -7.54 -23.25
N PRO A 55 24.50 -7.64 -23.52
CA PRO A 55 25.32 -6.49 -23.94
C PRO A 55 25.02 -5.98 -25.36
N ALA A 56 24.35 -6.79 -26.19
CA ALA A 56 23.82 -6.42 -27.50
C ALA A 56 22.56 -7.25 -27.81
N GLU A 57 21.74 -6.83 -28.78
CA GLU A 57 20.41 -7.41 -29.00
C GLU A 57 20.38 -8.95 -29.07
N ASP A 58 21.30 -9.55 -29.80
CA ASP A 58 21.33 -11.02 -30.00
C ASP A 58 22.43 -11.71 -29.17
N VAL A 59 23.05 -11.01 -28.23
CA VAL A 59 24.15 -11.53 -27.40
C VAL A 59 23.71 -11.59 -25.95
N TYR A 60 23.82 -12.78 -25.35
CA TYR A 60 23.53 -13.01 -23.94
C TYR A 60 24.79 -13.52 -23.22
N ASP A 61 25.13 -12.90 -22.08
CA ASP A 61 26.24 -13.31 -21.24
C ASP A 61 25.78 -13.50 -19.79
N PHE A 62 25.54 -14.75 -19.43
CA PHE A 62 25.12 -15.14 -18.08
C PHE A 62 26.30 -15.46 -17.15
N GLY A 63 27.55 -15.40 -17.63
CA GLY A 63 28.70 -15.95 -16.90
C GLY A 63 28.97 -15.30 -15.55
N VAL A 64 28.60 -14.03 -15.37
CA VAL A 64 28.69 -13.36 -14.04
C VAL A 64 27.56 -13.84 -13.12
N LEU A 65 26.32 -13.94 -13.62
CA LEU A 65 25.18 -14.39 -12.83
C LEU A 65 25.29 -15.88 -12.45
N ASP A 66 25.86 -16.71 -13.32
CA ASP A 66 26.23 -18.09 -13.00
C ASP A 66 27.14 -18.16 -11.77
N ARG A 67 28.27 -17.42 -11.78
CA ARG A 67 29.19 -17.40 -10.65
C ARG A 67 28.54 -16.87 -9.37
N ILE A 68 27.67 -15.86 -9.49
CA ILE A 68 26.92 -15.32 -8.34
C ILE A 68 26.00 -16.39 -7.76
N THR A 69 25.15 -17.02 -8.59
CA THR A 69 24.19 -18.03 -8.12
C THR A 69 24.89 -19.27 -7.55
N GLU A 70 25.99 -19.71 -8.16
CA GLU A 70 26.86 -20.77 -7.62
C GLU A 70 27.46 -20.39 -6.27
N HIS A 71 27.96 -19.16 -6.13
CA HIS A 71 28.50 -18.66 -4.86
C HIS A 71 27.45 -18.66 -3.76
N LEU A 72 26.25 -18.15 -4.05
CA LEU A 72 25.13 -18.12 -3.10
C LEU A 72 24.67 -19.53 -2.74
N ALA A 73 24.66 -20.47 -3.68
CA ALA A 73 24.35 -21.87 -3.40
C ALA A 73 25.41 -22.53 -2.51
N ARG A 74 26.71 -22.35 -2.80
CA ARG A 74 27.82 -22.89 -1.98
C ARG A 74 27.81 -22.35 -0.56
N THR A 75 27.40 -21.10 -0.40
CA THR A 75 27.31 -20.44 0.90
C THR A 75 25.93 -20.68 1.55
N GLY A 76 24.99 -21.37 0.91
CA GLY A 76 23.71 -21.75 1.52
C GLY A 76 22.69 -20.62 1.65
N ARG A 77 22.76 -19.61 0.76
CA ARG A 77 21.81 -18.49 0.72
C ARG A 77 20.64 -18.81 -0.20
N LYS A 78 19.45 -18.43 0.22
CA LYS A 78 18.24 -18.40 -0.61
C LYS A 78 18.33 -17.26 -1.62
N ILE A 79 17.75 -17.46 -2.79
CA ILE A 79 17.78 -16.50 -3.90
C ILE A 79 16.36 -16.03 -4.21
N ILE A 80 16.18 -14.72 -4.21
CA ILE A 80 15.09 -14.06 -4.94
C ILE A 80 15.70 -13.53 -6.24
N LEU A 81 15.33 -14.11 -7.38
CA LEU A 81 15.97 -13.81 -8.65
C LEU A 81 15.16 -12.79 -9.44
N ALA A 82 15.77 -11.66 -9.79
CA ALA A 82 15.12 -10.62 -10.55
C ALA A 82 15.29 -10.78 -12.07
N THR A 83 14.36 -10.22 -12.86
CA THR A 83 14.41 -10.29 -14.34
C THR A 83 15.30 -9.24 -15.00
N ALA A 84 15.85 -8.32 -14.21
CA ALA A 84 16.69 -7.20 -14.65
C ALA A 84 16.01 -6.13 -15.52
N THR A 85 14.70 -6.23 -15.77
CA THR A 85 14.00 -5.43 -16.80
C THR A 85 13.69 -3.99 -16.39
N ALA A 86 14.06 -3.60 -15.17
CA ALA A 86 13.76 -2.30 -14.58
C ALA A 86 14.52 -1.11 -15.22
N ALA A 87 15.71 -1.35 -15.76
CA ALA A 87 16.55 -0.34 -16.39
C ALA A 87 17.06 -0.82 -17.76
N VAL A 88 16.66 -0.11 -18.81
CA VAL A 88 17.03 -0.47 -20.19
C VAL A 88 18.52 -0.24 -20.46
N PRO A 89 19.22 -1.09 -21.22
CA PRO A 89 20.63 -0.86 -21.58
C PRO A 89 20.82 0.36 -22.51
N PRO A 90 22.00 1.00 -22.49
CA PRO A 90 22.31 2.11 -23.41
C PRO A 90 22.18 1.75 -24.89
N TRP A 91 22.58 0.53 -25.27
CA TRP A 91 22.50 0.08 -26.67
C TRP A 91 21.04 -0.02 -27.14
N MET A 92 20.13 -0.40 -26.24
CA MET A 92 18.72 -0.56 -26.55
C MET A 92 18.09 0.80 -26.79
N ALA A 93 18.28 1.75 -25.87
CA ALA A 93 17.78 3.12 -26.03
C ALA A 93 18.37 3.84 -27.24
N ARG A 94 19.62 3.51 -27.63
CA ARG A 94 20.23 4.05 -28.86
C ARG A 94 19.63 3.44 -30.14
N ARG A 95 19.39 2.12 -30.16
CA ARG A 95 18.90 1.39 -31.33
C ARG A 95 17.39 1.52 -31.52
N TYR A 96 16.66 1.58 -30.41
CA TYR A 96 15.21 1.67 -30.31
C TYR A 96 14.84 2.88 -29.44
N PRO A 97 14.93 4.12 -29.95
CA PRO A 97 14.61 5.32 -29.15
C PRO A 97 13.19 5.32 -28.60
N GLU A 98 12.26 4.57 -29.19
CA GLU A 98 10.89 4.43 -28.72
C GLU A 98 10.76 3.72 -27.36
N VAL A 99 11.81 3.05 -26.87
CA VAL A 99 11.80 2.47 -25.52
C VAL A 99 11.84 3.53 -24.42
N THR A 100 12.31 4.75 -24.68
CA THR A 100 12.32 5.83 -23.68
C THR A 100 10.98 6.56 -23.67
N ARG A 101 10.59 7.11 -22.51
CA ARG A 101 9.28 7.76 -22.34
C ARG A 101 9.17 9.13 -23.02
N VAL A 102 7.93 9.52 -23.29
CA VAL A 102 7.53 10.94 -23.41
C VAL A 102 6.90 11.33 -22.08
N ASP A 103 7.38 12.41 -21.47
CA ASP A 103 6.85 12.89 -20.19
C ASP A 103 5.56 13.70 -20.33
N PHE A 104 5.03 14.14 -19.20
CA PHE A 104 3.78 14.88 -19.10
C PHE A 104 3.79 16.20 -19.89
N GLU A 105 4.97 16.80 -20.10
CA GLU A 105 5.15 18.00 -20.91
C GLU A 105 5.38 17.70 -22.41
N GLY A 106 5.29 16.45 -22.83
CA GLY A 106 5.47 16.03 -24.22
C GLY A 106 6.93 15.92 -24.67
N ARG A 107 7.89 15.90 -23.74
CA ARG A 107 9.32 15.81 -24.07
C ARG A 107 9.75 14.35 -24.16
N ARG A 108 10.38 13.96 -25.28
CA ARG A 108 11.01 12.65 -25.41
C ARG A 108 12.28 12.59 -24.56
N HIS A 109 12.35 11.63 -23.65
CA HIS A 109 13.54 11.39 -22.86
C HIS A 109 14.62 10.68 -23.69
N HIS A 110 15.88 10.94 -23.36
CA HIS A 110 17.01 10.15 -23.84
C HIS A 110 17.32 8.99 -22.89
N TYR A 111 18.35 8.21 -23.18
CA TYR A 111 18.85 7.19 -22.25
C TYR A 111 19.29 7.80 -20.90
N GLY A 112 18.90 7.14 -19.80
CA GLY A 112 19.35 7.43 -18.44
C GLY A 112 18.34 6.97 -17.39
N GLN A 113 18.74 7.01 -16.12
CA GLN A 113 17.91 6.63 -14.96
C GLN A 113 17.37 5.18 -15.02
N ARG A 114 16.24 4.90 -14.35
CA ARG A 114 15.57 3.60 -14.23
C ARG A 114 14.05 3.78 -14.24
N HIS A 115 13.30 2.68 -14.40
CA HIS A 115 11.83 2.61 -14.33
C HIS A 115 11.10 3.54 -15.31
N ASN A 116 11.76 3.90 -16.40
CA ASN A 116 11.32 4.94 -17.34
C ASN A 116 11.23 4.44 -18.79
N PHE A 117 10.95 3.15 -18.97
CA PHE A 117 10.66 2.56 -20.27
C PHE A 117 9.20 2.85 -20.69
N CYS A 118 8.96 3.00 -22.00
CA CYS A 118 7.61 3.08 -22.55
C CYS A 118 6.91 1.70 -22.44
N PRO A 119 5.77 1.59 -21.73
CA PRO A 119 5.11 0.30 -21.53
C PRO A 119 4.53 -0.30 -22.82
N SER A 120 4.26 0.54 -23.82
CA SER A 120 3.72 0.14 -25.13
C SER A 120 4.79 -0.01 -26.22
N SER A 121 6.09 0.00 -25.86
CA SER A 121 7.17 -0.17 -26.83
C SER A 121 7.29 -1.64 -27.27
N PRO A 122 7.13 -1.98 -28.56
CA PRO A 122 7.30 -3.35 -29.05
C PRO A 122 8.72 -3.88 -28.84
N ALA A 123 9.72 -3.00 -28.88
CA ALA A 123 11.12 -3.36 -28.61
C ALA A 123 11.31 -3.73 -27.13
N TYR A 124 10.79 -2.91 -26.21
CA TYR A 124 10.84 -3.23 -24.78
C TYR A 124 10.13 -4.55 -24.47
N GLN A 125 8.87 -4.69 -24.92
CA GLN A 125 8.05 -5.88 -24.69
C GLN A 125 8.71 -7.16 -25.21
N ARG A 126 9.25 -7.14 -26.43
CA ARG A 126 9.95 -8.29 -26.99
C ARG A 126 11.19 -8.66 -26.18
N LEU A 127 12.02 -7.66 -25.84
CA LEU A 127 13.33 -7.89 -25.23
C LEU A 127 13.23 -8.20 -23.74
N SER A 128 12.30 -7.59 -23.00
CA SER A 128 12.07 -7.86 -21.57
C SER A 128 11.58 -9.29 -21.36
N VAL A 129 10.58 -9.72 -22.14
CA VAL A 129 10.04 -11.09 -22.09
C VAL A 129 11.10 -12.11 -22.50
N ALA A 130 11.86 -11.83 -23.56
CA ALA A 130 12.93 -12.71 -24.03
C ALA A 130 14.07 -12.87 -23.01
N LEU A 131 14.39 -11.82 -22.26
CA LEU A 131 15.37 -11.89 -21.17
C LEU A 131 14.81 -12.67 -19.98
N ALA A 132 13.59 -12.35 -19.53
CA ALA A 132 12.93 -13.05 -18.42
C ALA A 132 12.80 -14.56 -18.69
N GLU A 133 12.44 -14.96 -19.91
CA GLU A 133 12.38 -16.36 -20.32
C GLU A 133 13.73 -17.05 -20.21
N ARG A 134 14.80 -16.45 -20.73
CA ARG A 134 16.15 -17.05 -20.70
C ARG A 134 16.71 -17.15 -19.28
N ILE A 135 16.42 -16.17 -18.43
CA ILE A 135 16.77 -16.25 -17.00
C ILE A 135 16.01 -17.43 -16.37
N ALA A 136 14.70 -17.55 -16.62
CA ALA A 136 13.90 -18.65 -16.09
C ALA A 136 14.34 -20.03 -16.59
N GLU A 137 14.56 -20.19 -17.90
CA GLU A 137 15.07 -21.42 -18.53
C GLU A 137 16.37 -21.88 -17.88
N ARG A 138 17.24 -20.93 -17.53
CA ARG A 138 18.56 -21.24 -16.98
C ARG A 138 18.56 -21.54 -15.48
N TYR A 139 17.70 -20.87 -14.70
CA TYR A 139 17.82 -20.84 -13.23
C TYR A 139 16.59 -21.37 -12.47
N ALA A 140 15.52 -21.79 -13.14
CA ALA A 140 14.30 -22.29 -12.49
C ALA A 140 14.55 -23.51 -11.57
N ASP A 141 15.52 -24.35 -11.89
CA ASP A 141 15.84 -25.58 -11.15
C ASP A 141 16.85 -25.37 -10.00
N LEU A 142 17.25 -24.12 -9.71
CA LEU A 142 18.15 -23.84 -8.59
C LEU A 142 17.48 -24.25 -7.26
N PRO A 143 18.10 -25.14 -6.45
CA PRO A 143 17.46 -25.67 -5.24
C PRO A 143 17.24 -24.62 -4.15
N ASN A 144 17.98 -23.51 -4.21
CA ASN A 144 17.91 -22.38 -3.29
C ASN A 144 17.12 -21.18 -3.85
N LEU A 145 16.49 -21.30 -5.03
CA LEU A 145 15.56 -20.29 -5.53
C LEU A 145 14.25 -20.32 -4.74
N VAL A 146 13.88 -19.19 -4.14
CA VAL A 146 12.67 -19.08 -3.29
C VAL A 146 11.66 -18.07 -3.81
N GLY A 147 12.01 -17.24 -4.79
CA GLY A 147 11.10 -16.29 -5.40
C GLY A 147 11.63 -15.68 -6.69
N TRP A 148 10.72 -15.24 -7.54
CA TRP A 148 10.99 -14.42 -8.73
C TRP A 148 10.58 -12.97 -8.48
N HIS A 149 11.47 -12.04 -8.80
CA HIS A 149 11.26 -10.60 -8.67
C HIS A 149 11.21 -9.94 -10.06
N ILE A 150 10.02 -9.82 -10.64
CA ILE A 150 9.88 -9.23 -11.96
C ILE A 150 10.13 -7.73 -11.89
N ASN A 151 10.98 -7.22 -12.79
CA ASN A 151 11.29 -5.79 -12.90
C ASN A 151 11.82 -5.20 -11.57
N ASN A 152 11.50 -3.94 -11.29
CA ASN A 152 11.67 -3.26 -10.01
C ASN A 152 10.79 -1.99 -9.98
N GLU A 153 10.03 -1.78 -8.91
CA GLU A 153 9.20 -0.60 -8.66
C GLU A 153 8.51 -0.08 -9.94
N TYR A 154 7.63 -0.89 -10.56
CA TYR A 154 6.85 -0.44 -11.71
C TYR A 154 6.19 0.90 -11.40
N GLY A 155 6.29 1.86 -12.33
CA GLY A 155 5.78 3.19 -12.08
C GLY A 155 5.98 4.19 -13.20
N GLY A 156 5.39 5.37 -13.02
CA GLY A 156 5.33 6.46 -13.98
C GLY A 156 4.43 6.18 -15.18
N THR A 157 4.36 7.16 -16.10
CA THR A 157 3.45 7.15 -17.26
C THR A 157 4.18 7.68 -18.49
N CYS A 158 3.66 7.39 -19.68
CA CYS A 158 4.28 7.69 -20.97
C CYS A 158 3.26 8.20 -21.96
N TYR A 159 3.46 9.40 -22.50
CA TYR A 159 2.52 10.11 -23.37
C TYR A 159 2.93 10.07 -24.85
N CYS A 160 3.61 9.00 -25.27
CA CYS A 160 4.09 8.89 -26.65
C CYS A 160 3.02 8.33 -27.60
N GLU A 161 3.24 8.47 -28.91
CA GLU A 161 2.32 7.95 -29.94
C GLU A 161 2.03 6.44 -29.85
N LEU A 162 2.98 5.63 -29.35
CA LEU A 162 2.73 4.20 -29.11
C LEU A 162 1.73 3.98 -27.98
N CYS A 163 1.85 4.77 -26.91
CA CYS A 163 0.87 4.75 -25.82
C CYS A 163 -0.47 5.36 -26.27
N ALA A 164 -0.46 6.40 -27.11
CA ALA A 164 -1.68 6.98 -27.67
C ALA A 164 -2.46 5.95 -28.50
N ALA A 165 -1.78 5.22 -29.38
CA ALA A 165 -2.38 4.15 -30.17
C ALA A 165 -2.91 3.01 -29.27
N ALA A 166 -2.12 2.55 -28.30
CA ALA A 166 -2.55 1.52 -27.36
C ALA A 166 -3.73 1.98 -26.47
N PHE A 167 -3.79 3.26 -26.11
CA PHE A 167 -4.90 3.83 -25.36
C PHE A 167 -6.20 3.82 -26.18
N ARG A 168 -6.14 4.15 -27.46
CA ARG A 168 -7.32 4.06 -28.35
C ARG A 168 -7.85 2.62 -28.45
N GLU A 169 -6.97 1.62 -28.54
CA GLU A 169 -7.41 0.21 -28.50
C GLU A 169 -8.04 -0.14 -27.15
N TRP A 170 -7.42 0.26 -26.04
CA TRP A 170 -7.97 0.04 -24.70
C TRP A 170 -9.35 0.69 -24.53
N LEU A 171 -9.57 1.88 -25.09
CA LEU A 171 -10.87 2.57 -25.06
C LEU A 171 -11.92 1.85 -25.92
N ARG A 172 -11.55 1.29 -27.07
CA ARG A 172 -12.46 0.47 -27.88
C ARG A 172 -12.91 -0.77 -27.12
N GLU A 173 -11.99 -1.44 -26.42
CA GLU A 173 -12.32 -2.58 -25.57
C GLU A 173 -13.23 -2.19 -24.40
N ARG A 174 -12.98 -1.03 -23.78
CA ARG A 174 -13.71 -0.56 -22.60
C ARG A 174 -15.11 -0.04 -22.91
N HIS A 175 -15.26 0.80 -23.94
CA HIS A 175 -16.51 1.51 -24.23
C HIS A 175 -17.26 0.95 -25.45
N GLY A 176 -16.60 0.19 -26.32
CA GLY A 176 -17.18 -0.37 -27.53
C GLY A 176 -17.40 0.65 -28.66
N THR A 177 -18.12 1.74 -28.40
CA THR A 177 -18.48 2.76 -29.40
C THR A 177 -18.11 4.17 -28.95
N LEU A 178 -17.91 5.07 -29.92
CA LEU A 178 -17.71 6.50 -29.63
C LEU A 178 -18.94 7.12 -28.96
N ASP A 179 -20.16 6.66 -29.27
CA ASP A 179 -21.37 7.16 -28.60
C ASP A 179 -21.32 6.85 -27.09
N ALA A 180 -20.94 5.63 -26.71
CA ALA A 180 -20.81 5.25 -25.31
C ALA A 180 -19.65 5.99 -24.63
N LEU A 181 -18.51 6.15 -25.31
CA LEU A 181 -17.39 6.92 -24.79
C LEU A 181 -17.76 8.40 -24.59
N ASN A 182 -18.37 9.04 -25.59
CA ASN A 182 -18.81 10.43 -25.54
C ASN A 182 -19.82 10.67 -24.41
N HIS A 183 -20.73 9.71 -24.20
CA HIS A 183 -21.65 9.73 -23.06
C HIS A 183 -20.91 9.64 -21.74
N ASN A 184 -20.05 8.63 -21.57
CA ASN A 184 -19.32 8.37 -20.32
C ASN A 184 -18.35 9.49 -19.95
N TRP A 185 -17.73 10.14 -20.93
CA TRP A 185 -16.83 11.29 -20.70
C TRP A 185 -17.54 12.64 -20.71
N ASN A 186 -18.87 12.67 -20.89
CA ASN A 186 -19.67 13.88 -21.00
C ASN A 186 -19.10 14.90 -22.02
N THR A 187 -18.69 14.40 -23.18
CA THR A 187 -17.98 15.19 -24.20
C THR A 187 -18.80 16.29 -24.91
N PRO A 188 -20.15 16.36 -24.84
CA PRO A 188 -20.84 17.57 -25.28
C PRO A 188 -20.38 18.84 -24.54
N PHE A 189 -19.90 18.71 -23.29
CA PHE A 189 -19.29 19.81 -22.57
C PHE A 189 -18.10 20.36 -23.36
N TRP A 190 -18.01 21.68 -23.47
CA TRP A 190 -16.97 22.37 -24.25
C TRP A 190 -16.73 21.84 -25.68
N SER A 191 -17.75 21.27 -26.34
CA SER A 191 -17.67 20.80 -27.73
C SER A 191 -16.62 19.70 -28.00
N HIS A 192 -16.46 18.75 -27.09
CA HIS A 192 -15.47 17.65 -27.18
C HIS A 192 -15.99 16.37 -27.84
N VAL A 193 -17.17 16.38 -28.49
CA VAL A 193 -17.73 15.16 -29.11
C VAL A 193 -16.76 14.61 -30.15
N PHE A 194 -16.24 13.41 -29.88
CA PHE A 194 -15.34 12.69 -30.78
C PHE A 194 -16.14 11.95 -31.84
N THR A 195 -15.78 12.14 -33.11
CA THR A 195 -16.37 11.47 -34.27
C THR A 195 -15.45 10.42 -34.89
N ASP A 196 -14.19 10.40 -34.49
CA ASP A 196 -13.22 9.36 -34.83
C ASP A 196 -12.32 9.04 -33.63
N TRP A 197 -11.86 7.79 -33.52
CA TRP A 197 -10.98 7.36 -32.43
C TRP A 197 -9.60 8.03 -32.50
N ASP A 198 -9.13 8.38 -33.70
CA ASP A 198 -7.84 9.03 -33.91
C ASP A 198 -7.80 10.50 -33.43
N GLU A 199 -8.97 11.10 -33.17
CA GLU A 199 -9.09 12.42 -32.54
C GLU A 199 -8.70 12.38 -31.04
N ILE A 200 -8.74 11.20 -30.40
CA ILE A 200 -8.42 11.03 -28.99
C ILE A 200 -6.91 11.01 -28.79
N VAL A 201 -6.41 11.84 -27.89
CA VAL A 201 -4.98 11.99 -27.57
C VAL A 201 -4.71 11.73 -26.07
N PRO A 202 -3.45 11.45 -25.68
CA PRO A 202 -3.09 11.32 -24.26
C PRO A 202 -3.48 12.56 -23.45
N SER A 203 -4.00 12.34 -22.24
CA SER A 203 -4.33 13.42 -21.29
C SER A 203 -3.06 13.95 -20.62
N SER A 204 -2.49 15.05 -21.13
CA SER A 204 -1.18 15.57 -20.73
C SER A 204 -1.20 17.10 -20.61
N ALA A 205 -0.05 17.73 -20.31
CA ALA A 205 0.08 19.20 -20.32
C ALA A 205 -0.13 19.83 -21.72
N LEU A 206 -0.12 19.02 -22.79
CA LEU A 206 -0.36 19.48 -24.15
C LEU A 206 -1.82 19.37 -24.60
N SER A 207 -2.70 18.82 -23.75
CA SER A 207 -4.12 18.61 -24.04
C SER A 207 -4.99 19.03 -22.86
N GLU A 208 -5.54 18.08 -22.10
CA GLU A 208 -6.58 18.32 -21.09
C GLU A 208 -6.07 18.98 -19.80
N HIS A 209 -4.76 19.04 -19.58
CA HIS A 209 -4.21 19.60 -18.35
C HIS A 209 -3.67 21.03 -18.53
N TRP A 210 -3.96 21.92 -17.57
CA TRP A 210 -3.64 23.35 -17.68
C TRP A 210 -2.63 23.89 -16.65
N ARG A 211 -2.24 23.10 -15.65
CA ARG A 211 -1.24 23.52 -14.62
C ARG A 211 -0.34 22.39 -14.13
N GLY A 212 -0.84 21.16 -14.14
CA GLY A 212 -0.10 20.00 -13.68
C GLY A 212 -0.96 18.73 -13.72
N PRO A 213 -0.40 17.58 -13.31
CA PRO A 213 -1.07 16.28 -13.42
C PRO A 213 -2.39 16.14 -12.67
N ASN A 214 -2.65 17.01 -11.69
CA ASN A 214 -3.90 17.03 -10.93
C ASN A 214 -4.88 18.12 -11.38
N HIS A 215 -4.57 18.87 -12.46
CA HIS A 215 -5.43 19.95 -12.97
C HIS A 215 -5.85 19.61 -14.39
N THR A 216 -7.03 19.01 -14.54
CA THR A 216 -7.59 18.56 -15.82
C THR A 216 -8.94 19.22 -16.10
N ALA A 217 -9.21 19.48 -17.38
CA ALA A 217 -10.51 19.92 -17.89
C ALA A 217 -11.53 18.77 -17.99
N PHE A 218 -11.06 17.56 -18.27
CA PHE A 218 -11.89 16.36 -18.48
C PHE A 218 -11.39 15.20 -17.61
N GLN A 219 -12.01 15.05 -16.45
CA GLN A 219 -11.65 14.07 -15.44
C GLN A 219 -11.87 12.65 -15.96
N GLY A 220 -12.94 12.38 -16.70
CA GLY A 220 -13.19 11.09 -17.34
C GLY A 220 -12.05 10.64 -18.26
N ILE A 221 -11.53 11.55 -19.11
CA ILE A 221 -10.39 11.27 -20.00
C ILE A 221 -9.12 11.00 -19.18
N THR A 222 -8.83 11.85 -18.20
CA THR A 222 -7.66 11.71 -17.33
C THR A 222 -7.71 10.41 -16.50
N LEU A 223 -8.87 10.07 -15.95
CA LEU A 223 -9.09 8.87 -15.14
C LEU A 223 -8.87 7.60 -15.97
N ASP A 224 -9.45 7.54 -17.17
CA ASP A 224 -9.24 6.41 -18.07
C ASP A 224 -7.79 6.35 -18.58
N TRP A 225 -7.10 7.48 -18.76
CA TRP A 225 -5.65 7.48 -19.02
C TRP A 225 -4.84 6.92 -17.86
N MET A 226 -5.17 7.26 -16.61
CA MET A 226 -4.52 6.70 -15.41
C MET A 226 -4.74 5.18 -15.31
N ARG A 227 -5.98 4.71 -15.55
CA ARG A 227 -6.31 3.28 -15.62
C ARG A 227 -5.53 2.56 -16.72
N PHE A 228 -5.51 3.11 -17.93
CA PHE A 228 -4.72 2.58 -19.04
C PHE A 228 -3.23 2.51 -18.71
N ALA A 229 -2.65 3.57 -18.12
CA ALA A 229 -1.22 3.59 -17.78
C ALA A 229 -0.87 2.47 -16.77
N SER A 230 -1.75 2.23 -15.78
CA SER A 230 -1.62 1.10 -14.86
C SER A 230 -1.72 -0.24 -15.59
N ASP A 231 -2.71 -0.42 -16.47
CA ASP A 231 -2.95 -1.66 -17.22
C ASP A 231 -1.84 -1.98 -18.21
N ALA A 232 -1.28 -0.96 -18.88
CA ALA A 232 -0.18 -1.13 -19.84
C ALA A 232 1.10 -1.63 -19.14
N LEU A 233 1.39 -1.12 -17.95
CA LEU A 233 2.50 -1.61 -17.12
C LEU A 233 2.22 -3.03 -16.60
N LEU A 234 0.98 -3.30 -16.16
CA LEU A 234 0.55 -4.63 -15.70
C LEU A 234 0.68 -5.68 -16.82
N GLY A 235 0.34 -5.31 -18.07
CA GLY A 235 0.52 -6.16 -19.24
C GLY A 235 1.97 -6.63 -19.43
N ASN A 236 2.95 -5.77 -19.14
CA ASN A 236 4.37 -6.15 -19.19
C ASN A 236 4.74 -7.14 -18.07
N PHE A 237 4.27 -6.90 -16.85
CA PHE A 237 4.44 -7.84 -15.73
C PHE A 237 3.84 -9.21 -16.08
N LEU A 238 2.62 -9.24 -16.63
CA LEU A 238 1.93 -10.47 -17.02
C LEU A 238 2.68 -11.24 -18.11
N ALA A 239 3.24 -10.54 -19.09
CA ALA A 239 4.02 -11.15 -20.16
C ALA A 239 5.33 -11.78 -19.64
N GLU A 240 6.05 -11.09 -18.75
CA GLU A 240 7.25 -11.63 -18.10
C GLU A 240 6.89 -12.81 -17.17
N LYS A 241 5.81 -12.71 -16.38
CA LYS A 241 5.32 -13.80 -15.53
C LYS A 241 4.96 -15.03 -16.37
N ALA A 242 4.26 -14.85 -17.49
CA ALA A 242 3.90 -15.94 -18.38
C ALA A 242 5.13 -16.64 -18.98
N ALA A 243 6.20 -15.89 -19.27
CA ALA A 243 7.48 -16.44 -19.69
C ALA A 243 8.16 -17.26 -18.59
N ILE A 244 8.26 -16.73 -17.38
CA ILE A 244 8.81 -17.45 -16.22
C ILE A 244 8.02 -18.75 -15.96
N ARG A 245 6.69 -18.71 -16.05
CA ARG A 245 5.81 -19.87 -15.80
C ARG A 245 5.98 -21.01 -16.81
N ARG A 246 6.66 -20.81 -17.95
CA ARG A 246 7.03 -21.92 -18.86
C ARG A 246 8.12 -22.82 -18.29
N HIS A 247 8.96 -22.31 -17.38
CA HIS A 247 10.10 -23.02 -16.80
C HIS A 247 9.98 -23.22 -15.29
N SER A 248 9.29 -22.33 -14.57
CA SER A 248 9.15 -22.34 -13.11
C SER A 248 7.68 -22.32 -12.71
N THR A 249 7.10 -23.48 -12.37
CA THR A 249 5.65 -23.63 -12.15
C THR A 249 5.18 -23.40 -10.72
N ASP A 250 6.05 -23.56 -9.73
CA ASP A 250 5.70 -23.61 -8.30
C ASP A 250 6.44 -22.58 -7.42
N ILE A 251 7.50 -21.93 -7.91
CA ILE A 251 8.16 -20.81 -7.20
C ILE A 251 7.26 -19.56 -7.25
N PRO A 252 7.09 -18.80 -6.15
CA PRO A 252 6.30 -17.57 -6.15
C PRO A 252 6.90 -16.49 -7.05
N VAL A 253 6.04 -15.75 -7.75
CA VAL A 253 6.40 -14.59 -8.58
C VAL A 253 5.78 -13.33 -7.97
N THR A 254 6.62 -12.32 -7.76
CA THR A 254 6.24 -11.00 -7.24
C THR A 254 6.88 -9.87 -8.05
N THR A 255 6.48 -8.64 -7.74
CA THR A 255 7.18 -7.38 -8.03
C THR A 255 7.04 -6.50 -6.78
N ASN A 256 8.05 -5.70 -6.45
CA ASN A 256 7.98 -4.75 -5.35
C ASN A 256 7.05 -3.56 -5.64
N MET A 257 6.13 -3.33 -4.71
CA MET A 257 5.20 -2.20 -4.66
C MET A 257 5.73 -1.07 -3.78
N MET A 258 5.15 0.13 -3.90
CA MET A 258 5.60 1.33 -3.18
C MET A 258 4.54 1.85 -2.17
N GLY A 259 3.70 0.96 -1.63
CA GLY A 259 2.69 1.31 -0.62
C GLY A 259 1.52 2.13 -1.19
N PHE A 260 1.20 3.27 -0.58
CA PHE A 260 0.31 4.28 -1.18
C PHE A 260 1.00 4.98 -2.36
N TYR A 261 1.13 4.26 -3.47
CA TYR A 261 1.67 4.75 -4.73
C TYR A 261 0.54 5.08 -5.69
N ARG A 262 0.31 6.39 -5.88
CA ARG A 262 -0.83 6.89 -6.65
C ARG A 262 -0.88 6.36 -8.10
N PRO A 263 0.22 6.30 -8.88
CA PRO A 263 0.11 6.00 -10.31
C PRO A 263 -0.39 4.60 -10.72
N LEU A 264 -0.42 3.61 -9.81
CA LEU A 264 -0.83 2.24 -10.13
C LEU A 264 -1.90 1.75 -9.18
N ASP A 265 -2.96 1.15 -9.72
CA ASP A 265 -4.01 0.51 -8.92
C ASP A 265 -3.52 -0.85 -8.41
N TYR A 266 -3.02 -0.89 -7.18
CA TYR A 266 -2.45 -2.13 -6.66
C TYR A 266 -3.48 -3.21 -6.33
N PHE A 267 -4.78 -2.91 -6.16
CA PHE A 267 -5.78 -3.98 -6.03
C PHE A 267 -5.87 -4.79 -7.33
N ARG A 268 -5.88 -4.10 -8.49
CA ARG A 268 -5.87 -4.76 -9.81
C ARG A 268 -4.57 -5.54 -10.05
N TRP A 269 -3.42 -4.98 -9.68
CA TRP A 269 -2.14 -5.70 -9.82
C TRP A 269 -2.07 -6.92 -8.91
N ALA A 270 -2.59 -6.79 -7.69
CA ALA A 270 -2.46 -7.81 -6.67
C ALA A 270 -3.03 -9.14 -7.13
N GLU A 271 -4.16 -9.16 -7.85
CA GLU A 271 -4.79 -10.36 -8.43
C GLU A 271 -3.86 -11.26 -9.26
N HIS A 272 -2.75 -10.72 -9.75
CA HIS A 272 -1.81 -11.42 -10.61
C HIS A 272 -0.49 -11.83 -9.94
N LEU A 273 -0.24 -11.43 -8.69
CA LEU A 273 0.98 -11.80 -7.93
C LEU A 273 0.84 -13.18 -7.27
N ASP A 274 1.89 -13.88 -6.89
CA ASP A 274 1.70 -15.07 -6.01
C ASP A 274 1.83 -14.71 -4.53
N VAL A 275 2.56 -13.63 -4.26
CA VAL A 275 2.75 -12.98 -2.97
C VAL A 275 2.89 -11.49 -3.24
N VAL A 276 2.31 -10.64 -2.38
CA VAL A 276 2.56 -9.19 -2.44
C VAL A 276 3.93 -8.92 -1.86
N SER A 277 4.69 -8.02 -2.47
CA SER A 277 5.93 -7.51 -1.86
C SER A 277 6.03 -6.00 -2.01
N TRP A 278 6.68 -5.32 -1.08
CA TRP A 278 6.77 -3.85 -1.12
C TRP A 278 7.97 -3.25 -0.40
N ASP A 279 8.22 -1.98 -0.69
CA ASP A 279 9.38 -1.21 -0.26
C ASP A 279 8.97 -0.11 0.73
N ASN A 280 9.42 -0.25 1.98
CA ASN A 280 9.04 0.64 3.08
C ASN A 280 10.13 1.68 3.38
N TYR A 281 9.86 2.92 2.98
CA TYR A 281 10.69 4.09 3.30
C TYR A 281 9.88 5.20 3.97
N PRO A 282 9.59 5.10 5.29
CA PRO A 282 8.82 6.12 6.01
C PRO A 282 9.52 7.49 5.94
N PRO A 283 8.79 8.60 5.68
CA PRO A 283 9.38 9.91 5.42
C PRO A 283 10.15 10.47 6.64
N ASP A 284 9.69 10.16 7.85
CA ASP A 284 10.31 10.54 9.11
C ASP A 284 10.01 9.54 10.24
N ALA A 285 10.48 9.85 11.45
CA ALA A 285 10.31 8.99 12.63
C ALA A 285 8.87 8.95 13.17
N ASN A 286 8.02 9.92 12.82
CA ASN A 286 6.64 10.06 13.32
C ASN A 286 5.61 9.44 12.37
N SER A 287 6.08 8.57 11.47
CA SER A 287 5.27 7.95 10.42
C SER A 287 4.73 6.58 10.81
N GLN A 288 4.70 6.23 12.11
CA GLN A 288 4.31 4.89 12.58
C GLN A 288 2.92 4.48 12.10
N ASP A 289 1.89 5.32 12.27
CA ASP A 289 0.52 4.98 11.87
C ASP A 289 0.38 4.90 10.34
N ARG A 290 1.04 5.80 9.60
CA ARG A 290 1.09 5.74 8.13
C ARG A 290 1.74 4.44 7.67
N THR A 291 2.79 4.00 8.37
CA THR A 291 3.53 2.78 8.03
C THR A 291 2.71 1.54 8.35
N ALA A 292 2.07 1.48 9.52
CA ALA A 292 1.12 0.45 9.92
C ALA A 292 -0.05 0.33 8.92
N LEU A 293 -0.70 1.44 8.58
CA LEU A 293 -1.75 1.48 7.55
C LEU A 293 -1.24 0.99 6.17
N THR A 294 -0.01 1.35 5.81
CA THR A 294 0.56 0.90 4.53
C THR A 294 0.83 -0.61 4.54
N HIS A 295 1.32 -1.17 5.67
CA HIS A 295 1.44 -2.62 5.81
C HIS A 295 0.07 -3.32 5.76
N ASP A 296 -0.95 -2.75 6.39
CA ASP A 296 -2.31 -3.26 6.34
C ASP A 296 -2.88 -3.23 4.92
N LEU A 297 -2.58 -2.18 4.15
CA LEU A 297 -2.88 -2.12 2.71
C LEU A 297 -2.22 -3.28 1.97
N MET A 298 -0.89 -3.47 2.12
CA MET A 298 -0.17 -4.54 1.43
C MET A 298 -0.68 -5.94 1.77
N ARG A 299 -1.07 -6.18 3.03
CA ARG A 299 -1.75 -7.41 3.46
C ARG A 299 -3.16 -7.52 2.83
N GLY A 300 -3.90 -6.42 2.81
CA GLY A 300 -5.27 -6.32 2.31
C GLY A 300 -5.40 -6.60 0.81
N LEU A 301 -4.38 -6.22 0.02
CA LEU A 301 -4.31 -6.43 -1.43
C LEU A 301 -4.58 -7.89 -1.87
N ARG A 302 -4.23 -8.88 -1.03
CA ARG A 302 -4.55 -10.31 -1.27
C ARG A 302 -5.38 -10.93 -0.16
N GLY A 303 -6.37 -10.17 0.33
CA GLY A 303 -7.41 -10.67 1.25
C GLY A 303 -6.85 -11.21 2.57
N GLY A 304 -5.77 -10.61 3.09
CA GLY A 304 -5.15 -11.03 4.34
C GLY A 304 -3.93 -11.94 4.19
N GLN A 305 -3.50 -12.28 2.96
CA GLN A 305 -2.29 -13.10 2.73
C GLN A 305 -1.07 -12.36 3.28
N PRO A 306 -0.14 -13.04 3.99
CA PRO A 306 1.13 -12.44 4.34
C PRO A 306 1.87 -11.91 3.10
N PHE A 307 2.55 -10.79 3.28
CA PHE A 307 3.34 -10.14 2.23
C PHE A 307 4.83 -10.24 2.53
N TRP A 308 5.67 -9.81 1.60
CA TRP A 308 7.10 -9.64 1.81
C TRP A 308 7.47 -8.15 1.89
N LEU A 309 8.03 -7.72 3.01
CA LEU A 309 8.85 -6.52 3.01
C LEU A 309 10.09 -6.82 2.15
N MET A 310 10.11 -6.30 0.92
CA MET A 310 11.19 -6.51 -0.05
C MET A 310 12.33 -5.54 0.20
N GLU A 311 12.01 -4.30 0.56
CA GLU A 311 13.02 -3.33 0.91
C GLU A 311 12.62 -2.51 2.14
N GLN A 312 13.63 -2.21 2.96
CA GLN A 312 13.68 -1.05 3.84
C GLN A 312 15.13 -0.61 3.99
N ALA A 313 15.36 0.65 4.37
CA ALA A 313 16.72 1.13 4.60
C ALA A 313 17.26 0.62 5.93
N PRO A 314 18.51 0.09 6.00
CA PRO A 314 19.17 -0.23 7.27
C PRO A 314 19.29 0.98 8.22
N SER A 315 19.45 2.17 7.66
CA SER A 315 19.50 3.46 8.36
C SER A 315 18.84 4.53 7.49
N GLN A 316 19.62 5.40 6.84
CA GLN A 316 19.13 6.50 6.00
C GLN A 316 18.93 6.07 4.54
N VAL A 317 18.02 6.76 3.86
CA VAL A 317 17.92 6.75 2.39
C VAL A 317 18.86 7.80 1.77
N ALA A 318 18.82 7.97 0.44
CA ALA A 318 19.63 8.99 -0.26
C ALA A 318 18.82 9.92 -1.19
N CYS A 319 17.49 9.74 -1.25
CA CYS A 319 16.62 10.37 -2.24
C CYS A 319 15.82 11.57 -1.72
N ARG A 320 15.97 11.95 -0.44
CA ARG A 320 15.23 13.08 0.16
C ARG A 320 16.11 14.32 0.25
N ASP A 321 15.48 15.47 0.45
CA ASP A 321 16.18 16.74 0.75
C ASP A 321 16.98 16.63 2.05
N VAL A 322 16.46 15.89 3.04
CA VAL A 322 17.12 15.58 4.30
C VAL A 322 16.98 14.09 4.58
N ASN A 323 18.11 13.40 4.81
CA ASN A 323 18.16 11.96 5.00
C ASN A 323 18.71 11.63 6.41
N PRO A 324 17.89 11.76 7.47
CA PRO A 324 18.34 11.45 8.82
C PRO A 324 18.64 9.96 8.96
N VAL A 325 19.64 9.63 9.77
CA VAL A 325 19.89 8.25 10.19
C VAL A 325 18.76 7.79 11.12
N LYS A 326 18.44 6.50 11.09
CA LYS A 326 17.57 5.90 12.11
C LYS A 326 18.25 6.03 13.48
N PRO A 327 17.55 6.52 14.52
CA PRO A 327 18.00 6.40 15.90
C PRO A 327 18.19 4.93 16.30
N PRO A 328 19.02 4.63 17.33
CA PRO A 328 19.21 3.26 17.80
C PRO A 328 17.88 2.56 18.10
N GLY A 329 17.72 1.33 17.65
CA GLY A 329 16.53 0.51 17.91
C GLY A 329 15.37 0.75 16.94
N VAL A 330 15.32 1.88 16.24
CA VAL A 330 14.23 2.18 15.28
C VAL A 330 14.24 1.23 14.09
N MET A 331 15.42 0.82 13.60
CA MET A 331 15.51 -0.19 12.53
C MET A 331 14.86 -1.51 12.95
N ARG A 332 15.17 -1.95 14.17
CA ARG A 332 14.59 -3.15 14.78
C ARG A 332 13.07 -2.99 14.97
N LEU A 333 12.62 -1.90 15.59
CA LEU A 333 11.20 -1.58 15.81
C LEU A 333 10.38 -1.64 14.53
N TRP A 334 10.82 -0.97 13.46
CA TRP A 334 10.11 -0.94 12.18
C TRP A 334 10.12 -2.30 11.46
N SER A 335 11.17 -3.10 11.66
CA SER A 335 11.21 -4.48 11.16
C SER A 335 10.13 -5.34 11.83
N TYR A 336 9.98 -5.21 13.15
CA TYR A 336 8.90 -5.88 13.89
C TYR A 336 7.52 -5.34 13.54
N GLN A 337 7.37 -4.04 13.30
CA GLN A 337 6.11 -3.47 12.81
C GLN A 337 5.69 -4.13 11.49
N ALA A 338 6.60 -4.30 10.52
CA ALA A 338 6.28 -5.01 9.28
C ALA A 338 5.80 -6.44 9.55
N VAL A 339 6.48 -7.20 10.42
CA VAL A 339 6.09 -8.57 10.78
C VAL A 339 4.75 -8.60 11.52
N ALA A 340 4.50 -7.66 12.43
CA ALA A 340 3.28 -7.53 13.21
C ALA A 340 2.05 -7.35 12.30
N HIS A 341 2.20 -6.55 11.24
CA HIS A 341 1.14 -6.28 10.26
C HIS A 341 1.09 -7.29 9.10
N GLY A 342 1.87 -8.37 9.14
CA GLY A 342 1.72 -9.52 8.23
C GLY A 342 2.87 -9.77 7.27
N SER A 343 4.03 -9.12 7.44
CA SER A 343 5.22 -9.49 6.67
C SER A 343 5.77 -10.85 7.13
N ASP A 344 6.10 -11.71 6.17
CA ASP A 344 6.88 -12.94 6.38
C ASP A 344 8.35 -12.78 5.93
N SER A 345 8.79 -11.54 5.74
CA SER A 345 10.19 -11.20 5.46
C SER A 345 10.61 -9.90 6.14
N VAL A 346 11.91 -9.73 6.30
CA VAL A 346 12.56 -8.46 6.61
C VAL A 346 13.76 -8.32 5.68
N LEU A 347 13.55 -7.65 4.55
CA LEU A 347 14.58 -7.47 3.53
C LEU A 347 14.97 -5.99 3.42
N PHE A 348 16.22 -5.72 3.03
CA PHE A 348 16.81 -4.40 2.98
C PHE A 348 17.29 -4.05 1.58
N PHE A 349 17.11 -2.79 1.19
CA PHE A 349 18.00 -2.14 0.23
C PHE A 349 19.09 -1.40 1.03
N GLN A 350 20.36 -1.79 0.97
CA GLN A 350 20.91 -2.96 0.29
C GLN A 350 21.98 -3.65 1.15
N MET A 351 22.48 -4.80 0.71
CA MET A 351 23.43 -5.61 1.47
C MET A 351 24.82 -4.96 1.55
N ARG A 352 25.32 -4.36 0.47
CA ARG A 352 26.59 -3.63 0.45
C ARG A 352 26.42 -2.28 -0.21
N ALA A 353 26.90 -1.22 0.43
CA ALA A 353 26.76 0.14 -0.08
C ALA A 353 27.45 0.26 -1.45
N SER A 354 26.75 0.82 -2.44
CA SER A 354 27.33 1.02 -3.76
C SER A 354 28.52 1.97 -3.69
N ARG A 355 29.51 1.75 -4.57
CA ARG A 355 30.71 2.60 -4.65
C ARG A 355 30.42 3.99 -5.23
N GLY A 356 29.41 4.11 -6.09
CA GLY A 356 29.21 5.31 -6.92
C GLY A 356 27.75 5.55 -7.32
N ALA A 357 27.55 6.58 -8.15
CA ALA A 357 26.25 7.08 -8.59
C ALA A 357 25.40 7.74 -7.49
N SER A 358 24.07 7.78 -7.69
CA SER A 358 23.09 8.50 -6.86
C SER A 358 22.91 7.87 -5.48
N GLU A 359 22.91 6.54 -5.40
CA GLU A 359 22.60 5.81 -4.16
C GLU A 359 23.85 5.44 -3.34
N LYS A 360 25.04 5.95 -3.68
CA LYS A 360 26.28 5.67 -2.91
C LYS A 360 26.20 6.07 -1.43
N LEU A 361 25.32 7.00 -1.07
CA LEU A 361 25.10 7.43 0.33
C LEU A 361 23.87 6.79 0.97
N PHE A 362 23.15 5.95 0.22
CA PHE A 362 22.08 5.14 0.75
C PHE A 362 22.69 4.12 1.72
N SER A 363 22.06 3.94 2.88
CA SER A 363 22.59 3.01 3.88
C SER A 363 22.57 1.55 3.41
N ALA A 364 23.52 0.77 3.91
CA ALA A 364 23.60 -0.65 3.62
C ALA A 364 23.94 -1.43 4.88
N VAL A 365 23.68 -2.74 4.86
CA VAL A 365 24.14 -3.66 5.92
C VAL A 365 25.65 -3.52 6.08
N ILE A 366 26.37 -3.63 4.96
CA ILE A 366 27.82 -3.45 4.87
C ILE A 366 28.10 -2.08 4.24
N ASN A 367 28.53 -1.12 5.06
CA ASN A 367 28.91 0.22 4.58
C ASN A 367 30.26 0.20 3.83
N HIS A 368 30.71 1.37 3.34
CA HIS A 368 31.97 1.48 2.59
C HIS A 368 33.22 1.03 3.34
N ALA A 369 33.19 1.00 4.67
CA ALA A 369 34.33 0.54 5.46
C ALA A 369 34.43 -1.00 5.51
N GLY A 370 33.39 -1.74 5.08
CA GLY A 370 33.43 -3.20 4.96
C GLY A 370 33.61 -3.95 6.29
N ARG A 371 33.15 -3.37 7.41
CA ARG A 371 33.45 -3.85 8.77
C ARG A 371 32.16 -4.08 9.59
N SER A 372 32.20 -5.09 10.46
CA SER A 372 31.05 -5.56 11.26
C SER A 372 30.83 -4.83 12.60
N ASP A 373 31.75 -3.97 13.02
CA ASP A 373 31.68 -3.28 14.32
C ASP A 373 31.08 -1.86 14.20
N THR A 374 30.32 -1.62 13.13
CA THR A 374 29.52 -0.40 12.96
C THR A 374 28.20 -0.53 13.71
N ARG A 375 27.60 0.59 14.13
CA ARG A 375 26.31 0.59 14.83
C ARG A 375 25.22 -0.12 14.00
N THR A 376 25.08 0.28 12.74
CA THR A 376 24.10 -0.28 11.80
C THR A 376 24.26 -1.79 11.64
N PHE A 377 25.49 -2.29 11.45
CA PHE A 377 25.72 -3.72 11.31
C PHE A 377 25.35 -4.49 12.59
N ARG A 378 25.72 -3.97 13.77
CA ARG A 378 25.37 -4.61 15.05
C ARG A 378 23.85 -4.70 15.25
N GLU A 379 23.10 -3.63 14.99
CA GLU A 379 21.64 -3.65 15.11
C GLU A 379 20.99 -4.69 14.17
N ILE A 380 21.54 -4.85 12.96
CA ILE A 380 21.10 -5.87 12.00
C ILE A 380 21.45 -7.27 12.50
N ALA A 381 22.68 -7.49 12.96
CA ALA A 381 23.07 -8.79 13.52
C ALA A 381 22.23 -9.17 14.75
N ASP A 382 21.93 -8.20 15.62
CA ASP A 382 21.06 -8.40 16.79
C ASP A 382 19.64 -8.80 16.35
N LEU A 383 19.06 -8.11 15.36
CA LEU A 383 17.76 -8.50 14.78
C LEU A 383 17.79 -9.90 14.16
N GLY A 384 18.82 -10.20 13.35
CA GLY A 384 18.99 -11.52 12.73
C GLY A 384 19.05 -12.66 13.74
N ALA A 385 19.62 -12.43 14.93
CA ALA A 385 19.66 -13.40 16.02
C ALA A 385 18.29 -13.62 16.71
N GLU A 386 17.35 -12.69 16.57
CA GLU A 386 16.01 -12.78 17.16
C GLU A 386 15.00 -13.43 16.20
N LEU A 387 15.06 -13.15 14.90
CA LEU A 387 14.08 -13.60 13.90
C LEU A 387 13.77 -15.12 13.90
N PRO A 388 14.74 -16.04 14.15
CA PRO A 388 14.43 -17.46 14.26
C PRO A 388 13.39 -17.79 15.34
N ARG A 389 13.23 -16.95 16.37
CA ARG A 389 12.22 -17.11 17.43
C ARG A 389 10.80 -16.86 16.94
N LEU A 390 10.65 -16.25 15.76
CA LEU A 390 9.36 -15.95 15.13
C LEU A 390 8.96 -16.97 14.06
N ALA A 391 9.65 -18.12 13.95
CA ALA A 391 9.35 -19.12 12.91
C ALA A 391 7.89 -19.57 12.91
N GLU A 392 7.26 -19.66 14.09
CA GLU A 392 5.84 -20.03 14.24
C GLU A 392 4.84 -18.92 13.86
N VAL A 393 5.31 -17.69 13.67
CA VAL A 393 4.50 -16.54 13.20
C VAL A 393 4.32 -16.57 11.68
N VAL A 394 5.25 -17.18 10.93
CA VAL A 394 5.21 -17.24 9.46
C VAL A 394 3.90 -17.90 9.00
N GLY A 395 3.23 -17.29 8.03
CA GLY A 395 1.94 -17.76 7.52
C GLY A 395 0.72 -17.42 8.39
N SER A 396 0.90 -16.90 9.60
CA SER A 396 -0.21 -16.47 10.47
C SER A 396 -0.92 -15.22 9.91
N ARG A 397 -2.20 -15.03 10.24
CA ARG A 397 -3.05 -13.99 9.64
C ARG A 397 -3.69 -13.08 10.68
N THR A 398 -4.01 -11.86 10.30
CA THR A 398 -4.86 -10.95 11.09
C THR A 398 -6.31 -11.42 11.04
N ARG A 399 -7.05 -11.22 12.13
CA ARG A 399 -8.49 -11.53 12.25
C ARG A 399 -9.24 -10.26 12.68
N SER A 400 -9.22 -9.23 11.85
CA SER A 400 -9.86 -7.96 12.18
C SER A 400 -11.39 -8.06 12.09
N ARG A 401 -12.07 -7.22 12.88
CA ARG A 401 -13.52 -6.95 12.83
C ARG A 401 -13.81 -5.53 12.31
N VAL A 402 -12.78 -4.78 11.92
CA VAL A 402 -12.85 -3.42 11.37
C VAL A 402 -12.20 -3.39 10.00
N ALA A 403 -12.92 -2.85 9.02
CA ALA A 403 -12.39 -2.65 7.69
C ALA A 403 -12.25 -1.16 7.35
N LEU A 404 -11.19 -0.80 6.63
CA LEU A 404 -11.01 0.49 5.96
C LEU A 404 -11.04 0.29 4.45
N VAL A 405 -12.00 0.91 3.78
CA VAL A 405 -12.13 0.85 2.32
C VAL A 405 -11.13 1.82 1.69
N VAL A 406 -10.35 1.30 0.74
CA VAL A 406 -9.44 2.07 -0.10
C VAL A 406 -9.76 1.77 -1.56
N ASP A 407 -9.80 2.80 -2.40
CA ASP A 407 -10.11 2.68 -3.82
C ASP A 407 -9.27 3.68 -4.62
N TRP A 408 -8.46 3.17 -5.56
CA TRP A 408 -7.57 4.00 -6.37
C TRP A 408 -8.34 4.94 -7.30
N ASP A 409 -9.46 4.49 -7.85
CA ASP A 409 -10.30 5.32 -8.70
C ASP A 409 -10.82 6.54 -7.91
N SER A 410 -11.32 6.34 -6.69
CA SER A 410 -11.74 7.42 -5.79
C SER A 410 -10.59 8.33 -5.41
N TRP A 411 -9.40 7.78 -5.13
CA TRP A 411 -8.20 8.58 -4.90
C TRP A 411 -7.85 9.45 -6.10
N TRP A 412 -7.88 8.87 -7.30
CA TRP A 412 -7.63 9.60 -8.54
C TRP A 412 -8.64 10.71 -8.74
N ALA A 413 -9.93 10.40 -8.68
CA ALA A 413 -11.02 11.35 -8.87
C ALA A 413 -10.91 12.54 -7.91
N VAL A 414 -10.89 12.29 -6.59
CA VAL A 414 -10.84 13.36 -5.56
C VAL A 414 -9.72 14.35 -5.80
N GLU A 415 -8.55 13.87 -6.22
CA GLU A 415 -7.37 14.73 -6.39
C GLU A 415 -7.26 15.37 -7.79
N ILE A 416 -7.96 14.87 -8.81
CA ILE A 416 -8.02 15.52 -10.14
C ILE A 416 -9.23 16.46 -10.30
N SER A 417 -10.29 16.27 -9.51
CA SER A 417 -11.50 17.10 -9.55
C SER A 417 -11.18 18.59 -9.38
N ASP A 418 -11.92 19.43 -10.09
CA ASP A 418 -11.82 20.89 -9.92
C ASP A 418 -12.80 21.38 -8.86
N GLY A 419 -12.29 21.37 -7.61
CA GLY A 419 -13.08 21.68 -6.42
C GLY A 419 -13.65 20.43 -5.74
N PRO A 420 -14.35 20.62 -4.60
CA PRO A 420 -14.56 21.90 -3.93
C PRO A 420 -13.30 22.41 -3.21
N SER A 421 -12.33 21.54 -2.88
CA SER A 421 -11.02 21.96 -2.34
C SER A 421 -9.91 21.02 -2.76
N ARG A 422 -8.87 21.58 -3.40
CA ARG A 422 -7.65 20.85 -3.80
C ARG A 422 -6.68 20.60 -2.63
N HIS A 423 -7.02 21.07 -1.43
CA HIS A 423 -6.27 20.79 -0.20
C HIS A 423 -6.69 19.48 0.46
N VAL A 424 -7.81 18.89 0.05
CA VAL A 424 -8.22 17.55 0.49
C VAL A 424 -7.21 16.54 -0.05
N SER A 425 -6.56 15.81 0.85
CA SER A 425 -5.62 14.74 0.51
C SER A 425 -6.20 13.40 0.93
N TYR A 426 -6.36 12.51 -0.04
CA TYR A 426 -6.96 11.19 0.18
C TYR A 426 -6.18 10.38 1.22
N VAL A 427 -4.87 10.21 1.00
CA VAL A 427 -4.00 9.45 1.90
C VAL A 427 -3.91 10.08 3.29
N ARG A 428 -3.91 11.42 3.40
CA ARG A 428 -3.89 12.07 4.72
C ARG A 428 -5.15 11.74 5.51
N THR A 429 -6.32 11.84 4.87
CA THR A 429 -7.60 11.49 5.51
C THR A 429 -7.65 10.02 5.92
N LEU A 430 -7.13 9.10 5.09
CA LEU A 430 -7.01 7.68 5.46
C LEU A 430 -6.14 7.49 6.70
N VAL A 431 -4.97 8.15 6.76
CA VAL A 431 -4.08 8.09 7.92
C VAL A 431 -4.77 8.65 9.17
N ASP A 432 -5.46 9.79 9.08
CA ASP A 432 -6.15 10.38 10.23
C ASP A 432 -7.24 9.44 10.78
N TRP A 433 -8.05 8.83 9.91
CA TRP A 433 -9.08 7.86 10.29
C TRP A 433 -8.48 6.59 10.87
N TYR A 434 -7.42 6.07 10.24
CA TYR A 434 -6.71 4.90 10.72
C TYR A 434 -6.11 5.14 12.10
N SER A 435 -5.38 6.25 12.30
CA SER A 435 -4.78 6.61 13.59
C SER A 435 -5.81 6.66 14.71
N ALA A 436 -6.99 7.23 14.45
CA ALA A 436 -8.06 7.31 15.45
C ALA A 436 -8.60 5.91 15.85
N VAL A 437 -8.72 4.99 14.90
CA VAL A 437 -9.15 3.61 15.17
C VAL A 437 -8.06 2.77 15.81
N HIS A 438 -6.83 2.87 15.29
CA HIS A 438 -5.68 2.13 15.76
C HIS A 438 -5.34 2.48 17.22
N ALA A 439 -5.54 3.75 17.61
CA ALA A 439 -5.42 4.19 19.00
C ALA A 439 -6.40 3.51 19.96
N CYS A 440 -7.47 2.87 19.47
CA CYS A 440 -8.40 2.08 20.28
C CYS A 440 -7.96 0.62 20.47
N ASP A 441 -6.72 0.26 20.13
CA ASP A 441 -6.17 -1.10 20.28
C ASP A 441 -6.91 -2.14 19.41
N VAL A 442 -7.15 -1.77 18.14
CA VAL A 442 -7.93 -2.56 17.17
C VAL A 442 -7.11 -2.81 15.90
N ASP A 443 -7.04 -4.08 15.47
CA ASP A 443 -6.48 -4.42 14.16
C ASP A 443 -7.44 -3.94 13.06
N VAL A 444 -6.92 -3.46 11.92
CA VAL A 444 -7.73 -2.98 10.79
C VAL A 444 -7.34 -3.74 9.52
N ASP A 445 -8.32 -4.23 8.76
CA ASP A 445 -8.08 -4.72 7.41
C ASP A 445 -8.38 -3.65 6.37
N VAL A 446 -7.52 -3.50 5.38
CA VAL A 446 -7.75 -2.60 4.24
C VAL A 446 -8.36 -3.38 3.08
N LEU A 447 -9.50 -2.92 2.56
CA LEU A 447 -10.29 -3.65 1.56
C LEU A 447 -10.58 -2.79 0.32
N PRO A 448 -10.74 -3.41 -0.87
CA PRO A 448 -11.36 -2.73 -2.00
C PRO A 448 -12.88 -2.53 -1.73
N GLN A 449 -13.50 -1.57 -2.43
CA GLN A 449 -14.90 -1.18 -2.17
C GLN A 449 -15.95 -2.28 -2.43
N ASP A 450 -15.62 -3.31 -3.21
CA ASP A 450 -16.50 -4.41 -3.59
C ASP A 450 -16.23 -5.72 -2.81
N ALA A 451 -15.34 -5.68 -1.81
CA ALA A 451 -14.99 -6.83 -0.98
C ALA A 451 -16.20 -7.46 -0.26
N ASP A 452 -16.04 -8.71 0.17
CA ASP A 452 -16.97 -9.32 1.12
C ASP A 452 -16.83 -8.65 2.49
N LEU A 453 -17.95 -8.24 3.07
CA LEU A 453 -18.01 -7.57 4.37
C LEU A 453 -18.40 -8.55 5.50
N THR A 454 -18.53 -9.84 5.19
CA THR A 454 -18.85 -10.87 6.17
C THR A 454 -17.75 -10.98 7.23
N GLY A 455 -18.14 -10.91 8.51
CA GLY A 455 -17.22 -11.02 9.65
C GLY A 455 -16.65 -9.70 10.15
N TYR A 456 -16.95 -8.59 9.48
CA TYR A 456 -16.69 -7.23 9.99
C TYR A 456 -17.90 -6.70 10.76
N ASP A 457 -17.66 -5.82 11.73
CA ASP A 457 -18.69 -5.10 12.49
C ASP A 457 -18.66 -3.60 12.22
N VAL A 458 -17.49 -3.06 11.85
CA VAL A 458 -17.32 -1.66 11.47
C VAL A 458 -16.63 -1.56 10.12
N VAL A 459 -17.19 -0.76 9.21
CA VAL A 459 -16.60 -0.44 7.91
C VAL A 459 -16.44 1.07 7.81
N LEU A 460 -15.20 1.50 7.56
CA LEU A 460 -14.81 2.90 7.35
C LEU A 460 -14.63 3.12 5.84
N ALA A 461 -15.27 4.14 5.28
CA ALA A 461 -15.18 4.47 3.87
C ALA A 461 -14.96 5.99 3.62
N PRO A 462 -13.93 6.61 4.22
CA PRO A 462 -13.64 8.03 4.00
C PRO A 462 -13.30 8.32 2.54
N LEU A 463 -13.83 9.42 2.01
CA LEU A 463 -13.56 9.89 0.64
C LEU A 463 -13.79 8.81 -0.45
N LEU A 464 -14.74 7.89 -0.24
CA LEU A 464 -15.16 6.95 -1.27
C LEU A 464 -16.00 7.69 -2.32
N HIS A 465 -15.33 8.48 -3.15
CA HIS A 465 -15.93 9.46 -4.06
C HIS A 465 -16.68 8.82 -5.21
N LEU A 466 -16.03 7.86 -5.88
CA LEU A 466 -16.62 7.07 -6.96
C LEU A 466 -17.24 5.82 -6.37
N LEU A 467 -18.51 5.59 -6.69
CA LEU A 467 -19.22 4.40 -6.23
C LEU A 467 -19.47 3.44 -7.39
N ARG A 468 -18.94 2.22 -7.27
CA ARG A 468 -19.22 1.14 -8.23
C ARG A 468 -20.63 0.59 -8.05
N ASP A 469 -21.18 0.06 -9.13
CA ASP A 469 -22.46 -0.65 -9.10
C ASP A 469 -22.47 -1.76 -8.04
N GLY A 470 -23.56 -1.88 -7.29
CA GLY A 470 -23.74 -2.91 -6.27
C GLY A 470 -23.10 -2.61 -4.90
N VAL A 471 -22.25 -1.58 -4.79
CA VAL A 471 -21.57 -1.23 -3.52
C VAL A 471 -22.55 -0.60 -2.52
N ALA A 472 -23.47 0.25 -2.98
CA ALA A 472 -24.51 0.84 -2.13
C ALA A 472 -25.38 -0.26 -1.48
N GLU A 473 -25.85 -1.22 -2.27
CA GLU A 473 -26.66 -2.35 -1.81
C GLU A 473 -25.89 -3.26 -0.87
N ARG A 474 -24.58 -3.40 -1.08
CA ARG A 474 -23.71 -4.18 -0.19
C ARG A 474 -23.58 -3.51 1.17
N PHE A 475 -23.34 -2.21 1.21
CA PHE A 475 -23.34 -1.44 2.45
C PHE A 475 -24.70 -1.47 3.14
N GLU A 476 -25.80 -1.37 2.39
CA GLU A 476 -27.13 -1.49 2.97
C GLU A 476 -27.35 -2.87 3.62
N ARG A 477 -26.95 -3.97 2.95
CA ARG A 477 -27.04 -5.32 3.53
C ARG A 477 -26.18 -5.46 4.78
N PHE A 478 -24.95 -4.94 4.76
CA PHE A 478 -24.04 -4.96 5.90
C PHE A 478 -24.65 -4.23 7.12
N VAL A 479 -25.12 -2.99 6.92
CA VAL A 479 -25.72 -2.19 7.99
C VAL A 479 -27.01 -2.83 8.51
N ARG A 480 -27.92 -3.26 7.62
CA ARG A 480 -29.15 -3.97 8.04
C ARG A 480 -28.86 -5.23 8.85
N GLY A 481 -27.75 -5.91 8.51
CA GLY A 481 -27.27 -7.10 9.20
C GLY A 481 -26.73 -6.84 10.61
N GLY A 482 -26.47 -5.59 11.00
CA GLY A 482 -25.95 -5.22 12.31
C GLY A 482 -24.62 -4.47 12.28
N GLY A 483 -24.03 -4.26 11.11
CA GLY A 483 -22.78 -3.53 10.96
C GLY A 483 -22.93 -2.01 11.12
N SER A 484 -21.82 -1.34 11.42
CA SER A 484 -21.72 0.11 11.45
C SER A 484 -20.88 0.61 10.27
N LEU A 485 -21.49 1.33 9.35
CA LEU A 485 -20.78 2.03 8.27
C LEU A 485 -20.47 3.45 8.71
N VAL A 486 -19.24 3.92 8.52
CA VAL A 486 -18.86 5.31 8.72
C VAL A 486 -18.26 5.87 7.44
N THR A 487 -18.85 6.94 6.92
CA THR A 487 -18.36 7.66 5.74
C THR A 487 -18.38 9.16 5.99
N GLY A 488 -17.82 9.96 5.08
CA GLY A 488 -17.72 11.40 5.25
C GLY A 488 -18.02 12.23 4.02
N VAL A 489 -17.68 13.51 4.13
CA VAL A 489 -17.69 14.52 3.07
C VAL A 489 -17.08 13.98 1.77
N LEU A 490 -17.58 14.44 0.63
CA LEU A 490 -17.14 14.02 -0.72
C LEU A 490 -17.30 12.53 -1.07
N SER A 491 -18.03 11.74 -0.29
CA SER A 491 -18.32 10.33 -0.61
C SER A 491 -19.56 10.20 -1.51
N ALA A 492 -19.56 9.17 -2.37
CA ALA A 492 -20.63 8.81 -3.30
C ALA A 492 -21.16 9.98 -4.14
N ARG A 493 -20.23 10.73 -4.75
CA ARG A 493 -20.54 11.90 -5.57
C ARG A 493 -20.73 11.54 -7.05
N SER A 494 -19.98 10.55 -7.54
CA SER A 494 -19.96 10.20 -8.95
C SER A 494 -19.89 8.70 -9.21
N ASP A 495 -20.27 8.32 -10.43
CA ASP A 495 -20.17 6.96 -10.95
C ASP A 495 -18.73 6.59 -11.35
N ILE A 496 -18.51 5.41 -11.91
CA ILE A 496 -17.15 4.95 -12.29
C ILE A 496 -16.49 5.76 -13.42
N HIS A 497 -17.22 6.66 -14.08
CA HIS A 497 -16.72 7.55 -15.13
C HIS A 497 -16.51 8.99 -14.64
N ASP A 498 -16.65 9.20 -13.32
CA ASP A 498 -16.63 10.52 -12.66
C ASP A 498 -17.79 11.43 -13.08
N ASN A 499 -18.91 10.86 -13.57
CA ASN A 499 -20.13 11.63 -13.77
C ASN A 499 -20.89 11.72 -12.45
N ALA A 500 -21.31 12.94 -12.10
CA ALA A 500 -22.10 13.16 -10.89
C ALA A 500 -23.42 12.38 -10.93
N PHE A 501 -23.80 11.76 -9.80
CA PHE A 501 -25.13 11.17 -9.68
C PHE A 501 -26.20 12.28 -9.72
N LEU A 502 -27.16 12.18 -10.63
CA LEU A 502 -28.26 13.15 -10.76
C LEU A 502 -29.37 12.90 -9.71
N MET A 503 -29.01 13.02 -8.44
CA MET A 503 -29.88 12.84 -7.27
C MET A 503 -29.32 13.59 -6.05
N ASP A 504 -30.05 13.58 -4.94
CA ASP A 504 -29.58 14.15 -3.67
C ASP A 504 -28.23 13.51 -3.26
N VAL A 505 -27.27 14.35 -2.87
CA VAL A 505 -25.99 13.93 -2.29
C VAL A 505 -26.23 13.36 -0.88
N PRO A 506 -25.57 12.25 -0.47
CA PRO A 506 -24.47 11.54 -1.13
C PRO A 506 -24.92 10.40 -2.06
N GLY A 507 -25.72 10.73 -3.06
CA GLY A 507 -25.99 9.86 -4.19
C GLY A 507 -26.72 8.58 -3.77
N PRO A 508 -26.30 7.42 -4.27
CA PRO A 508 -26.89 6.13 -3.90
C PRO A 508 -26.89 5.82 -2.39
N LEU A 509 -26.10 6.52 -1.56
CA LEU A 509 -26.05 6.32 -0.11
C LEU A 509 -27.08 7.17 0.67
N THR A 510 -27.81 8.08 0.02
CA THR A 510 -28.80 8.98 0.63
C THR A 510 -29.81 8.24 1.51
N GLY A 511 -30.40 7.15 0.99
CA GLY A 511 -31.39 6.35 1.74
C GLY A 511 -30.80 5.62 2.95
N LEU A 512 -29.58 5.11 2.83
CA LEU A 512 -28.87 4.41 3.92
C LEU A 512 -28.47 5.38 5.03
N LEU A 513 -27.90 6.52 4.67
CA LEU A 513 -27.41 7.53 5.61
C LEU A 513 -28.53 8.38 6.20
N GLY A 514 -29.74 8.38 5.61
CA GLY A 514 -30.88 9.12 6.13
C GLY A 514 -30.65 10.63 6.16
N ILE A 515 -29.92 11.15 5.18
CA ILE A 515 -29.58 12.56 5.03
C ILE A 515 -29.67 12.97 3.56
N ARG A 516 -29.73 14.27 3.30
CA ARG A 516 -29.31 14.88 2.04
C ARG A 516 -28.37 16.04 2.32
N VAL A 517 -27.47 16.37 1.39
CA VAL A 517 -26.62 17.56 1.48
C VAL A 517 -27.21 18.65 0.61
N ASP A 518 -27.43 19.83 1.19
CA ASP A 518 -27.96 21.00 0.47
C ASP A 518 -26.88 21.66 -0.38
N GLU A 519 -25.77 22.04 0.27
CA GLU A 519 -24.61 22.67 -0.34
C GLU A 519 -23.32 22.16 0.31
N THR A 520 -22.21 22.27 -0.41
CA THR A 520 -20.86 21.98 0.09
C THR A 520 -20.06 23.28 0.11
N ASP A 521 -19.76 23.79 1.30
CA ASP A 521 -18.85 24.92 1.48
C ASP A 521 -17.38 24.43 1.50
N ALA A 522 -16.46 25.28 1.06
CA ALA A 522 -15.02 25.02 1.14
C ALA A 522 -14.25 26.27 1.55
N GLN A 523 -13.28 26.10 2.42
CA GLN A 523 -12.48 27.19 2.99
C GLN A 523 -10.98 26.95 2.81
N VAL A 524 -10.21 28.03 2.82
CA VAL A 524 -8.74 27.97 2.84
C VAL A 524 -8.25 27.25 4.11
N PRO A 525 -7.11 26.54 4.08
CA PRO A 525 -6.64 25.73 5.21
C PRO A 525 -6.50 26.47 6.54
N GLU A 526 -6.24 27.78 6.51
CA GLU A 526 -6.08 28.61 7.69
C GLU A 526 -7.42 28.97 8.37
N ARG A 527 -8.55 28.76 7.69
CA ARG A 527 -9.89 29.04 8.22
C ARG A 527 -10.56 27.73 8.66
N ALA A 528 -10.64 27.56 9.97
CA ALA A 528 -11.39 26.48 10.60
C ALA A 528 -12.79 26.93 11.04
N ASN A 529 -13.70 25.97 11.17
CA ASN A 529 -14.96 26.08 11.90
C ASN A 529 -14.92 25.13 13.11
N GLY A 530 -15.94 25.17 13.97
CA GLY A 530 -16.09 24.21 15.07
C GLY A 530 -17.29 23.29 14.87
N VAL A 531 -17.20 22.08 15.41
CA VAL A 531 -18.30 21.13 15.55
C VAL A 531 -18.50 20.85 17.04
N ALA A 532 -19.64 21.27 17.58
CA ALA A 532 -20.07 20.92 18.93
C ALA A 532 -20.67 19.51 18.89
N LEU A 533 -19.98 18.54 19.48
CA LEU A 533 -20.44 17.16 19.61
C LEU A 533 -21.45 17.05 20.76
N ASP A 534 -22.37 16.10 20.65
CA ASP A 534 -23.35 15.80 21.69
C ASP A 534 -22.71 15.03 22.87
N ALA A 535 -23.49 14.82 23.93
CA ALA A 535 -22.98 14.14 25.12
C ALA A 535 -22.60 12.67 24.88
N GLU A 536 -23.23 12.00 23.91
CA GLU A 536 -22.89 10.61 23.52
C GLU A 536 -21.46 10.55 22.98
N LEU A 537 -21.04 11.59 22.26
CA LEU A 537 -19.69 11.75 21.69
C LEU A 537 -18.74 12.58 22.59
N GLY A 538 -19.06 12.74 23.87
CA GLY A 538 -18.21 13.42 24.86
C GLY A 538 -18.48 14.91 25.08
N GLY A 539 -19.38 15.53 24.31
CA GLY A 539 -19.92 16.88 24.57
C GLY A 539 -18.99 18.05 24.29
N ALA A 540 -17.82 17.80 23.69
CA ALA A 540 -16.81 18.82 23.42
C ALA A 540 -16.99 19.46 22.03
N THR A 541 -16.45 20.68 21.86
CA THR A 541 -16.33 21.33 20.56
C THR A 541 -14.96 21.05 19.97
N HIS A 542 -14.93 20.52 18.75
CA HIS A 542 -13.73 20.20 18.00
C HIS A 542 -13.56 21.08 16.77
N SER A 543 -12.32 21.29 16.33
CA SER A 543 -12.03 22.03 15.10
C SER A 543 -12.37 21.18 13.86
N CYS A 544 -12.76 21.85 12.78
CA CYS A 544 -12.95 21.24 11.47
C CYS A 544 -12.52 22.19 10.34
N SER A 545 -12.14 21.64 9.18
CA SER A 545 -11.53 22.44 8.11
C SER A 545 -11.79 21.90 6.70
N LEU A 546 -11.33 22.68 5.72
CA LEU A 546 -11.33 22.44 4.27
C LEU A 546 -12.69 22.39 3.59
N VAL A 547 -13.57 21.48 3.99
CA VAL A 547 -14.86 21.22 3.32
C VAL A 547 -15.95 20.97 4.37
N PHE A 548 -17.13 21.54 4.13
CA PHE A 548 -18.26 21.53 5.07
C PHE A 548 -19.55 21.26 4.29
N ASP A 549 -20.07 20.04 4.38
CA ASP A 549 -21.39 19.69 3.86
C ASP A 549 -22.47 20.22 4.80
N LEU A 550 -23.43 20.96 4.23
CA LEU A 550 -24.62 21.47 4.92
C LEU A 550 -25.67 20.36 4.92
N VAL A 551 -25.62 19.53 5.96
CA VAL A 551 -26.42 18.31 6.05
C VAL A 551 -27.85 18.61 6.49
N LEU A 552 -28.82 18.10 5.73
CA LEU A 552 -30.25 18.10 6.04
C LEU A 552 -30.70 16.67 6.41
N PRO A 553 -30.88 16.37 7.70
CA PRO A 553 -31.31 15.04 8.14
C PRO A 553 -32.69 14.66 7.60
N GLN A 554 -32.81 13.44 7.09
CA GLN A 554 -34.04 12.79 6.61
C GLN A 554 -34.40 11.61 7.54
N GLY A 555 -34.34 11.83 8.85
CA GLY A 555 -34.57 10.80 9.87
C GLY A 555 -33.30 10.36 10.60
N ALA A 556 -32.11 10.74 10.11
CA ALA A 556 -30.87 10.59 10.87
C ALA A 556 -30.86 11.46 12.13
N GLU A 557 -30.29 10.93 13.19
CA GLU A 557 -30.00 11.64 14.43
C GLU A 557 -28.82 12.58 14.24
N VAL A 558 -28.89 13.78 14.83
CA VAL A 558 -27.81 14.77 14.78
C VAL A 558 -27.00 14.68 16.06
N LEU A 559 -25.74 14.27 15.93
CA LEU A 559 -24.80 14.07 17.03
C LEU A 559 -23.72 15.16 17.10
N GLY A 560 -23.63 16.01 16.07
CA GLY A 560 -22.71 17.14 16.07
C GLY A 560 -23.23 18.28 15.20
N ARG A 561 -23.02 19.51 15.63
CA ARG A 561 -23.49 20.73 14.93
C ARG A 561 -22.36 21.72 14.70
N TYR A 562 -22.37 22.38 13.55
CA TYR A 562 -21.43 23.48 13.29
C TYR A 562 -21.65 24.62 14.28
N THR A 563 -20.58 25.28 14.72
CA THR A 563 -20.64 26.35 15.73
C THR A 563 -20.47 27.75 15.16
N GLY A 564 -19.98 27.88 13.93
CA GLY A 564 -19.70 29.14 13.27
C GLY A 564 -20.19 29.21 11.83
N ASP A 565 -19.99 30.36 11.22
CA ASP A 565 -20.45 30.72 9.87
C ASP A 565 -21.98 30.77 9.71
N PHE A 566 -22.46 31.04 8.49
CA PHE A 566 -23.89 31.16 8.17
C PHE A 566 -24.68 29.86 8.39
N TYR A 567 -23.99 28.72 8.52
CA TYR A 567 -24.56 27.40 8.78
C TYR A 567 -24.39 26.91 10.23
N ALA A 568 -24.07 27.82 11.17
CA ALA A 568 -24.04 27.49 12.60
C ALA A 568 -25.39 26.89 13.07
N GLY A 569 -25.32 25.83 13.87
CA GLY A 569 -26.47 25.07 14.39
C GLY A 569 -27.00 23.98 13.46
N THR A 570 -26.57 23.94 12.19
CA THR A 570 -26.89 22.86 11.25
C THR A 570 -26.09 21.59 11.55
N ALA A 571 -26.52 20.45 11.01
CA ALA A 571 -25.91 19.16 11.31
C ALA A 571 -24.54 19.01 10.62
N ALA A 572 -23.55 18.54 11.38
CA ALA A 572 -22.21 18.20 10.89
C ALA A 572 -21.93 16.69 11.01
N ILE A 573 -22.38 16.08 12.11
CA ILE A 573 -22.20 14.65 12.39
C ILE A 573 -23.58 14.04 12.58
N THR A 574 -23.88 12.97 11.85
CA THR A 574 -25.17 12.29 11.92
C THR A 574 -25.04 10.78 11.97
N ARG A 575 -26.07 10.14 12.54
CA ARG A 575 -26.23 8.68 12.60
C ARG A 575 -27.63 8.29 12.19
N ASN A 576 -27.77 7.39 11.24
CA ASN A 576 -29.02 6.74 10.92
C ASN A 576 -29.02 5.28 11.40
N ARG A 577 -30.09 4.84 12.05
CA ARG A 577 -30.24 3.45 12.50
C ARG A 577 -31.05 2.69 11.47
N VAL A 578 -30.45 1.67 10.85
CA VAL A 578 -31.07 0.92 9.75
C VAL A 578 -30.98 -0.58 10.03
N GLY A 579 -32.14 -1.23 10.19
CA GLY A 579 -32.17 -2.63 10.62
C GLY A 579 -31.56 -2.79 12.02
N ALA A 580 -30.56 -3.68 12.14
CA ALA A 580 -29.86 -3.92 13.40
C ALA A 580 -28.58 -3.07 13.57
N GLY A 581 -28.17 -2.30 12.56
CA GLY A 581 -26.90 -1.57 12.54
C GLY A 581 -27.08 -0.06 12.42
N SER A 582 -25.99 0.62 12.06
CA SER A 582 -25.97 2.09 11.93
C SER A 582 -25.13 2.58 10.75
N ALA A 583 -25.52 3.72 10.18
CA ALA A 583 -24.78 4.42 9.14
C ALA A 583 -24.48 5.84 9.61
N TRP A 584 -23.20 6.20 9.63
CA TRP A 584 -22.68 7.45 10.17
C TRP A 584 -22.12 8.32 9.05
N TYR A 585 -22.35 9.62 9.18
CA TYR A 585 -21.87 10.62 8.24
C TYR A 585 -21.13 11.75 8.94
N LEU A 586 -19.89 11.98 8.52
CA LEU A 586 -19.05 13.10 8.94
C LEU A 586 -19.04 14.16 7.81
N GLY A 587 -19.84 15.20 7.94
CA GLY A 587 -20.00 16.25 6.92
C GLY A 587 -18.79 17.18 6.75
N THR A 588 -17.68 16.95 7.45
CA THR A 588 -16.47 17.78 7.38
C THR A 588 -15.23 16.99 7.79
N GLN A 589 -14.04 17.57 7.64
CA GLN A 589 -12.79 17.03 8.18
C GLN A 589 -12.59 17.53 9.61
N LEU A 590 -12.84 16.65 10.59
CA LEU A 590 -12.58 16.92 12.00
C LEU A 590 -11.09 16.87 12.32
N ASP A 591 -10.68 17.61 13.35
CA ASP A 591 -9.38 17.40 13.98
C ASP A 591 -9.27 16.00 14.60
N GLY A 592 -8.04 15.60 14.94
CA GLY A 592 -7.77 14.25 15.47
C GLY A 592 -8.55 13.94 16.76
N GLY A 593 -8.84 14.94 17.60
CA GLY A 593 -9.64 14.75 18.81
C GLY A 593 -11.10 14.45 18.50
N GLY A 594 -11.70 15.18 17.56
CA GLY A 594 -13.09 14.97 17.14
C GLY A 594 -13.27 13.66 16.41
N LEU A 595 -12.30 13.30 15.56
CA LEU A 595 -12.29 12.01 14.86
C LEU A 595 -12.16 10.84 15.85
N ALA A 596 -11.27 10.94 16.83
CA ALA A 596 -11.14 9.94 17.90
C ALA A 596 -12.41 9.81 18.73
N ALA A 597 -13.10 10.91 19.04
CA ALA A 597 -14.37 10.88 19.77
C ALA A 597 -15.46 10.12 18.98
N VAL A 598 -15.62 10.44 17.69
CA VAL A 598 -16.63 9.80 16.83
C VAL A 598 -16.30 8.32 16.58
N LEU A 599 -15.11 8.02 16.07
CA LEU A 599 -14.74 6.66 15.70
C LEU A 599 -14.55 5.77 16.94
N GLY A 600 -14.01 6.30 18.03
CA GLY A 600 -13.93 5.59 19.31
C GLY A 600 -15.31 5.19 19.84
N THR A 601 -16.30 6.07 19.74
CA THR A 601 -17.69 5.74 20.13
C THR A 601 -18.29 4.65 19.25
N VAL A 602 -18.05 4.69 17.93
CA VAL A 602 -18.51 3.63 17.01
C VAL A 602 -17.91 2.27 17.38
N LEU A 603 -16.61 2.23 17.71
CA LEU A 603 -15.92 1.01 18.12
C LEU A 603 -16.39 0.51 19.50
N ASP A 604 -16.62 1.41 20.45
CA ASP A 604 -17.13 1.06 21.79
C ASP A 604 -18.54 0.46 21.71
N GLN A 605 -19.41 1.03 20.87
CA GLN A 605 -20.76 0.48 20.61
C GLN A 605 -20.73 -0.92 19.99
N ALA A 606 -19.68 -1.22 19.22
CA ALA A 606 -19.44 -2.55 18.66
C ALA A 606 -18.70 -3.51 19.61
N GLY A 607 -18.29 -3.03 20.80
CA GLY A 607 -17.51 -3.79 21.78
C GLY A 607 -16.12 -4.16 21.30
N LEU A 608 -15.48 -3.28 20.53
CA LEU A 608 -14.19 -3.53 19.87
C LEU A 608 -12.99 -2.87 20.55
N VAL A 609 -13.19 -1.91 21.46
CA VAL A 609 -12.09 -1.22 22.14
C VAL A 609 -11.25 -2.21 22.95
N GLY A 610 -9.95 -2.26 22.64
CA GLY A 610 -9.02 -3.22 23.23
C GLY A 610 -8.45 -2.77 24.59
N PRO A 611 -7.84 -3.69 25.35
CA PRO A 611 -7.29 -3.43 26.68
C PRO A 611 -6.14 -2.41 26.72
N TYR A 612 -5.45 -2.16 25.61
CA TYR A 612 -4.34 -1.20 25.52
C TYR A 612 -4.75 0.13 24.89
N ALA A 613 -6.05 0.35 24.66
CA ALA A 613 -6.58 1.55 24.02
C ALA A 613 -6.05 2.84 24.69
N HIS A 614 -5.65 3.80 23.86
CA HIS A 614 -5.15 5.12 24.23
C HIS A 614 -3.86 5.11 25.08
N THR A 615 -3.12 3.99 25.09
CA THR A 615 -1.78 3.95 25.70
C THR A 615 -0.80 4.71 24.81
N ALA A 616 -0.40 5.90 25.24
CA ALA A 616 0.45 6.78 24.45
C ALA A 616 1.78 6.11 24.03
N GLY A 617 2.08 6.17 22.74
CA GLY A 617 3.30 5.62 22.15
C GLY A 617 3.33 4.10 22.00
N LEU A 618 2.31 3.38 22.47
CA LEU A 618 2.21 1.92 22.31
C LEU A 618 1.35 1.57 21.11
N GLU A 619 1.95 0.89 20.16
CA GLU A 619 1.26 0.22 19.06
C GLU A 619 1.06 -1.26 19.39
N THR A 620 -0.03 -1.80 18.86
CA THR A 620 -0.42 -3.19 19.05
C THR A 620 -0.87 -3.80 17.73
N ALA A 621 -0.50 -5.03 17.45
CA ALA A 621 -1.06 -5.78 16.32
C ALA A 621 -1.21 -7.26 16.69
N ARG A 622 -2.24 -7.94 16.18
CA ARG A 622 -2.40 -9.39 16.37
C ARG A 622 -2.32 -10.18 15.08
N ARG A 623 -1.62 -11.31 15.17
CA ARG A 623 -1.65 -12.39 14.17
C ARG A 623 -2.09 -13.70 14.81
N TYR A 624 -2.69 -14.57 14.00
CA TYR A 624 -3.28 -15.83 14.44
C TYR A 624 -2.83 -16.97 13.54
N SER A 625 -2.34 -18.05 14.13
CA SER A 625 -2.22 -19.35 13.48
C SER A 625 -3.46 -20.21 13.80
N ALA A 626 -3.39 -21.51 13.53
CA ALA A 626 -4.43 -22.44 13.98
C ALA A 626 -4.48 -22.53 15.52
N ASP A 627 -3.31 -22.57 16.16
CA ASP A 627 -3.16 -22.92 17.58
C ASP A 627 -2.86 -21.70 18.48
N HIS A 628 -2.31 -20.63 17.90
CA HIS A 628 -1.74 -19.52 18.66
C HIS A 628 -2.27 -18.15 18.23
N ARG A 629 -2.34 -17.26 19.22
CA ARG A 629 -2.45 -15.80 19.07
C ARG A 629 -1.08 -15.20 19.35
N TYR A 630 -0.60 -14.34 18.46
CA TYR A 630 0.61 -13.54 18.63
C TYR A 630 0.21 -12.07 18.77
N LEU A 631 0.46 -11.49 19.95
CA LEU A 631 0.26 -10.06 20.22
C LEU A 631 1.61 -9.35 20.19
N PHE A 632 1.75 -8.42 19.26
CA PHE A 632 2.90 -7.53 19.17
C PHE A 632 2.61 -6.28 20.01
N LEU A 633 3.58 -5.89 20.83
CA LEU A 633 3.57 -4.63 21.58
C LEU A 633 4.81 -3.84 21.18
N LEU A 634 4.60 -2.67 20.58
CA LEU A 634 5.65 -1.87 19.94
C LEU A 634 5.67 -0.47 20.56
N ASN A 635 6.76 -0.10 21.24
CA ASN A 635 6.89 1.23 21.83
C ASN A 635 7.56 2.22 20.85
N HIS A 636 6.74 3.07 20.22
CA HIS A 636 7.16 4.17 19.35
C HIS A 636 7.40 5.48 20.10
N GLY A 637 7.08 5.54 21.39
CA GLY A 637 7.28 6.74 22.22
C GLY A 637 8.72 6.92 22.69
N ASP A 638 9.02 8.15 23.14
CA ASP A 638 10.32 8.52 23.71
C ASP A 638 10.49 8.09 25.18
N GLY A 639 9.42 7.60 25.81
CA GLY A 639 9.37 7.20 27.21
C GLY A 639 9.20 5.69 27.38
N GLU A 640 9.43 5.21 28.60
CA GLU A 640 9.07 3.85 28.99
C GLU A 640 7.54 3.70 29.04
N VAL A 641 7.03 2.62 28.45
CA VAL A 641 5.62 2.24 28.54
C VAL A 641 5.49 1.03 29.46
N SER A 642 4.53 1.07 30.38
CA SER A 642 4.21 -0.04 31.27
C SER A 642 2.73 -0.39 31.13
N VAL A 643 2.45 -1.66 30.78
CA VAL A 643 1.08 -2.18 30.64
C VAL A 643 0.89 -3.45 31.46
N SER A 644 -0.36 -3.78 31.76
CA SER A 644 -0.72 -5.08 32.34
C SER A 644 -1.07 -6.04 31.22
N VAL A 645 -0.48 -7.22 31.22
CA VAL A 645 -0.70 -8.24 30.18
C VAL A 645 -2.16 -8.70 30.20
N ASP A 646 -2.85 -8.65 29.05
CA ASP A 646 -4.28 -8.97 28.91
C ASP A 646 -4.59 -10.46 29.10
N ALA A 647 -3.68 -11.34 28.67
CA ALA A 647 -3.85 -12.78 28.77
C ALA A 647 -2.50 -13.49 28.99
N ALA A 648 -2.54 -14.64 29.68
CA ALA A 648 -1.34 -15.41 29.92
C ALA A 648 -0.68 -15.87 28.61
N GLY A 649 0.65 -15.84 28.56
CA GLY A 649 1.42 -16.18 27.38
C GLY A 649 2.92 -16.10 27.60
N THR A 650 3.68 -16.48 26.57
CA THR A 650 5.15 -16.40 26.57
C THR A 650 5.60 -15.29 25.64
N ASP A 651 6.48 -14.39 26.09
CA ASP A 651 7.16 -13.48 25.17
C ASP A 651 8.22 -14.25 24.37
N LEU A 652 8.03 -14.35 23.06
CA LEU A 652 8.94 -15.08 22.16
C LEU A 652 10.34 -14.46 22.10
N LEU A 653 10.47 -13.17 22.45
CA LEU A 653 11.76 -12.49 22.41
C LEU A 653 12.57 -12.72 23.68
N SER A 654 11.96 -12.65 24.87
CA SER A 654 12.68 -12.91 26.13
C SER A 654 12.62 -14.35 26.63
N GLY A 655 11.66 -15.16 26.13
CA GLY A 655 11.34 -16.49 26.64
C GLY A 655 10.62 -16.47 28.00
N ARG A 656 10.24 -15.29 28.49
CA ARG A 656 9.56 -15.13 29.78
C ARG A 656 8.07 -15.42 29.65
N ASP A 657 7.55 -16.21 30.59
CA ASP A 657 6.12 -16.40 30.76
C ASP A 657 5.51 -15.25 31.59
N PHE A 658 4.33 -14.82 31.17
CA PHE A 658 3.50 -13.83 31.82
C PHE A 658 2.14 -14.43 32.15
N ALA A 659 1.64 -14.17 33.35
CA ALA A 659 0.25 -14.36 33.71
C ALA A 659 -0.58 -13.13 33.30
N ALA A 660 -1.89 -13.30 33.15
CA ALA A 660 -2.80 -12.16 32.98
C ALA A 660 -2.69 -11.22 34.19
N GLY A 661 -2.54 -9.92 33.94
CA GLY A 661 -2.33 -8.89 34.96
C GLY A 661 -0.87 -8.65 35.34
N ASP A 662 0.08 -9.47 34.87
CA ASP A 662 1.51 -9.20 35.10
C ASP A 662 1.93 -7.90 34.41
N LYS A 663 2.83 -7.16 35.07
CA LYS A 663 3.37 -5.91 34.52
C LYS A 663 4.43 -6.23 33.46
N LEU A 664 4.23 -5.71 32.25
CA LEU A 664 5.21 -5.70 31.17
C LEU A 664 5.64 -4.26 30.90
N THR A 665 6.96 -4.05 30.79
CA THR A 665 7.56 -2.73 30.63
C THR A 665 8.44 -2.74 29.39
N LEU A 666 8.19 -1.78 28.48
CA LEU A 666 8.94 -1.59 27.25
C LEU A 666 9.72 -0.27 27.31
N PRO A 667 11.06 -0.28 27.14
CA PRO A 667 11.81 0.96 26.93
C PRO A 667 11.40 1.59 25.58
N PRO A 668 11.82 2.83 25.29
CA PRO A 668 11.70 3.40 23.95
C PRO A 668 12.25 2.44 22.90
N THR A 669 11.54 2.27 21.77
CA THR A 669 11.84 1.26 20.73
C THR A 669 11.76 -0.21 21.17
N GLY A 670 11.26 -0.46 22.38
CA GLY A 670 11.04 -1.80 22.93
C GLY A 670 9.96 -2.56 22.16
N VAL A 671 10.17 -3.86 22.01
CA VAL A 671 9.24 -4.79 21.36
C VAL A 671 9.03 -6.00 22.25
N ALA A 672 7.79 -6.45 22.40
CA ALA A 672 7.45 -7.77 22.92
C ALA A 672 6.51 -8.50 21.95
N VAL A 673 6.62 -9.84 21.91
CA VAL A 673 5.77 -10.70 21.07
C VAL A 673 5.16 -11.79 21.95
N LEU A 674 3.96 -11.56 22.46
CA LEU A 674 3.29 -12.47 23.37
C LEU A 674 2.54 -13.56 22.60
N ARG A 675 3.03 -14.80 22.69
CA ARG A 675 2.30 -15.99 22.24
C ARG A 675 1.35 -16.46 23.33
N GLY A 676 0.06 -16.45 23.03
CA GLY A 676 -1.00 -17.09 23.81
C GLY A 676 -1.73 -18.18 23.01
N ALA A 677 -2.67 -18.87 23.66
CA ALA A 677 -3.58 -19.78 22.96
C ALA A 677 -4.48 -18.99 22.00
N SER A 678 -4.74 -19.51 20.79
CA SER A 678 -5.80 -18.95 19.95
C SER A 678 -7.12 -19.19 20.66
N ALA A 679 -7.82 -18.14 21.10
CA ALA A 679 -9.24 -18.26 21.36
C ALA A 679 -9.90 -18.74 20.06
N GLY A 680 -10.65 -19.83 20.11
CA GLY A 680 -11.46 -20.28 18.97
C GLY A 680 -12.36 -19.12 18.52
N ARG A 681 -12.55 -18.95 17.21
CA ARG A 681 -13.73 -18.19 16.77
C ARG A 681 -14.92 -18.99 17.26
N ASP A 682 -15.66 -18.49 18.24
CA ASP A 682 -17.00 -19.00 18.48
C ASP A 682 -17.80 -18.72 17.20
N GLU A 683 -17.85 -19.69 16.28
CA GLU A 683 -18.69 -19.66 15.08
C GLU A 683 -20.20 -19.71 15.41
N THR A 684 -20.56 -19.60 16.69
CA THR A 684 -21.94 -19.52 17.17
C THR A 684 -22.12 -18.36 18.13
N GLY A 685 -21.92 -17.14 17.63
CA GLY A 685 -22.58 -15.95 18.19
C GLY A 685 -24.08 -15.99 17.91
N SER A 686 -24.79 -16.95 18.52
CA SER A 686 -26.24 -16.92 18.64
C SER A 686 -26.60 -15.61 19.32
N ARG A 687 -27.20 -14.69 18.55
CA ARG A 687 -27.83 -13.48 19.07
C ARG A 687 -28.97 -13.88 20.01
N THR A 688 -28.67 -13.93 21.29
CA THR A 688 -29.61 -13.93 22.41
C THR A 688 -29.05 -12.92 23.40
N ARG A 689 -29.67 -11.78 23.70
CA ARG A 689 -31.03 -11.27 23.51
C ARG A 689 -30.99 -9.78 23.19
#